data_AF-U1G0E6-F1
#
_entry.id   AF-U1G0E6-F1
#
_cell.length_a   1.000
_cell.length_b   1.000
_cell.length_c   1.000
_cell.angle_alpha   90.00
_cell.angle_beta   90.00
_cell.angle_gamma   90.00
#
_symmetry.space_group_name_H-M   'P 1'
#
loop_
_entity.id
_entity.type
_entity.pdbx_description
1 polymer ?
#
loop_
_entity_poly.entity_id
_entity_poly.type
_entity_poly.pdbx_seq_one_letter_code
_entity_poly.pdbx_strand_id
1 'polypeptide(L)'
;MGTPRALYRGRSRGRGGRDRGRRGRQIQHTKSDFRTSRLEEKRDAAASSEDENGELSEKDHESTTAIFDNDANSDEDTNDIAYSYSRLLQSLKPLPSSNEPVTKRRKLLSGSSQPAVASTKIERARESVPCDNISTNQLRSTAEADRLEPQIEVGGVDGPITAGEEEDEENENAGGEEGDEVDEVDEVDEVDEVDEDLTDPFQSHFANPDLVFLSERVKAVKDHKWTTQTTSMLQGLKQQYAVPSPDGRTVQNTSPIRSFESLKLKRRLVAPGQKVWSRLNIAEQEIASAVIMYKDVLFGSRTIENARHLRDVVVLHALNHVFKTRDHVIKNNARLAQDEDGSASEIRDQGFTRPKALFILPTRQSCVKFINSMVELCQPEQQENKSRFVEGFAQEEDSSWEDKPRDFQELFGGNDDDMFRIGLKFTRKTLKFFSAFYSSDIILASPLGLRTAIESGGSKDGKKGADADFLSSIEIVIVDHANALLMQNWQHVEYIISQLNLLPKESHGCDFSRVRHWYLDGEAKYLRQTIVLTDFLTPEINSIYTNVMLNVAGKLKYAPVHEGAMIDVSASFPVRVPQTFVRLNATSPASDADVRFSYFTSAILPLLRKSKQETGTLMFMSSYLDFIRLRNYFSTSATTDSFSFGAISEYTSVRDVARARSYFLTGRQSILLYSERAHHFRRYKLRGVKRVVFYSLPDNPIFWSEVVGFLSTEFADETHKGKPTVRALFSKWDVLKLERIVGTSRVGRMVNDKAGDTFEFT
;
A
#
# COMPACT_ATOMS: atom_id res chain seq x y z
N MET A 1 12.96 -42.04 -44.13
CA MET A 1 11.92 -41.35 -44.94
C MET A 1 11.53 -40.09 -44.18
N GLY A 2 11.63 -38.86 -44.63
CA GLY A 2 12.18 -38.20 -45.81
C GLY A 2 11.99 -36.70 -45.55
N THR A 3 13.04 -35.90 -45.66
CA THR A 3 13.00 -34.42 -45.77
C THR A 3 12.28 -34.03 -47.09
N PRO A 4 11.72 -32.80 -47.31
CA PRO A 4 12.54 -31.59 -47.44
C PRO A 4 11.90 -30.19 -47.19
N ARG A 5 12.81 -29.20 -47.27
CA ARG A 5 12.68 -27.73 -47.39
C ARG A 5 11.85 -27.22 -48.59
N ALA A 6 11.29 -26.01 -48.47
CA ALA A 6 11.29 -24.89 -49.45
C ALA A 6 10.68 -23.63 -48.76
N LEU A 7 11.26 -22.43 -48.67
CA LEU A 7 11.71 -21.40 -49.65
C LEU A 7 10.63 -20.84 -50.61
N TYR A 8 10.19 -19.59 -50.37
CA TYR A 8 9.73 -18.56 -51.35
C TYR A 8 9.66 -17.21 -50.59
N ARG A 9 10.56 -16.22 -50.72
CA ARG A 9 10.79 -15.20 -51.78
C ARG A 9 9.55 -14.47 -52.32
N GLY A 10 9.38 -13.20 -51.92
CA GLY A 10 9.60 -12.08 -52.86
C GLY A 10 8.51 -11.00 -53.02
N ARG A 11 8.98 -9.73 -52.89
CA ARG A 11 8.61 -8.49 -53.64
C ARG A 11 7.23 -7.85 -53.33
N SER A 12 6.99 -6.54 -53.47
CA SER A 12 7.78 -5.31 -53.72
C SER A 12 6.78 -4.14 -53.97
N ARG A 13 7.04 -2.97 -53.36
CA ARG A 13 6.83 -1.58 -53.85
C ARG A 13 5.43 -1.00 -54.20
N GLY A 14 5.23 0.21 -53.68
CA GLY A 14 4.48 1.35 -54.26
C GLY A 14 4.12 2.33 -53.13
N ARG A 15 4.74 3.50 -52.87
CA ARG A 15 5.13 4.72 -53.63
C ARG A 15 3.96 5.67 -53.96
N GLY A 16 3.95 6.82 -53.29
CA GLY A 16 3.22 8.07 -53.62
C GLY A 16 2.37 8.57 -52.44
N GLY A 17 2.42 9.82 -51.94
CA GLY A 17 3.13 11.04 -52.31
C GLY A 17 2.27 12.27 -51.95
N ARG A 18 2.90 13.35 -51.46
CA ARG A 18 2.42 14.78 -51.40
C ARG A 18 1.32 15.11 -50.36
N ASP A 19 1.25 16.28 -49.71
CA ASP A 19 2.07 17.50 -49.59
C ASP A 19 1.42 18.41 -48.51
N ARG A 20 2.20 19.33 -47.92
CA ARG A 20 1.82 20.61 -47.24
C ARG A 20 1.09 20.63 -45.88
N GLY A 21 1.71 21.34 -44.93
CA GLY A 21 1.01 21.92 -43.77
C GLY A 21 1.89 22.52 -42.66
N ARG A 22 2.67 23.55 -42.98
CA ARG A 22 3.54 24.30 -42.03
C ARG A 22 2.69 25.14 -41.06
N ARG A 23 2.88 25.00 -39.74
CA ARG A 23 2.81 26.10 -38.75
C ARG A 23 3.31 25.65 -37.37
N GLY A 24 4.52 26.07 -37.03
CA GLY A 24 5.04 26.03 -35.66
C GLY A 24 4.47 27.18 -34.84
N ARG A 25 4.33 26.96 -33.53
CA ARG A 25 4.13 28.02 -32.55
C ARG A 25 5.06 27.76 -31.37
N GLN A 26 6.02 28.67 -31.22
CA GLN A 26 6.89 28.80 -30.06
C GLN A 26 6.04 29.10 -28.82
N ILE A 27 6.30 28.40 -27.71
CA ILE A 27 5.86 28.81 -26.38
C ILE A 27 7.10 29.34 -25.66
N GLN A 28 7.00 30.60 -25.25
CA GLN A 28 8.00 31.31 -24.46
C GLN A 28 7.97 30.84 -23.01
N HIS A 29 9.16 30.61 -22.47
CA HIS A 29 9.42 30.55 -21.03
C HIS A 29 9.00 31.86 -20.34
N THR A 30 8.14 31.76 -19.34
CA THR A 30 8.00 32.78 -18.29
C THR A 30 8.32 32.16 -16.94
N LYS A 31 9.39 32.67 -16.31
CA LYS A 31 9.71 32.49 -14.89
C LYS A 31 8.58 33.04 -14.04
N SER A 32 8.22 32.35 -12.96
CA SER A 32 7.58 32.98 -11.80
C SER A 32 8.16 32.40 -10.52
N ASP A 33 8.67 33.30 -9.71
CA ASP A 33 9.45 33.10 -8.50
C ASP A 33 8.68 32.47 -7.34
N PHE A 34 9.47 31.77 -6.52
CA PHE A 34 9.21 31.41 -5.13
C PHE A 34 8.58 32.55 -4.31
N ARG A 35 7.53 32.25 -3.55
CA ARG A 35 7.20 32.94 -2.30
C ARG A 35 6.73 31.96 -1.23
N THR A 36 7.58 31.81 -0.22
CA THR A 36 7.31 31.23 1.09
C THR A 36 6.48 32.21 1.92
N SER A 37 5.37 31.75 2.51
CA SER A 37 4.62 32.51 3.51
C SER A 37 4.96 32.01 4.91
N ARG A 38 5.84 32.77 5.58
CA ARG A 38 5.92 32.91 7.04
C ARG A 38 5.15 34.18 7.43
N LEU A 39 4.28 34.09 8.42
CA LEU A 39 3.80 35.19 9.28
C LEU A 39 3.34 34.49 10.58
N GLU A 40 4.20 34.41 11.59
CA GLU A 40 4.45 35.40 12.65
C GLU A 40 3.41 35.37 13.78
N GLU A 41 3.90 34.83 14.90
CA GLU A 41 3.48 35.10 16.27
C GLU A 41 3.49 36.61 16.56
N LYS A 42 2.53 37.06 17.38
CA LYS A 42 2.67 38.30 18.15
C LYS A 42 2.61 37.99 19.65
N ARG A 43 3.61 38.55 20.31
CA ARG A 43 3.97 38.51 21.73
C ARG A 43 2.97 39.29 22.59
N ASP A 44 2.90 38.92 23.88
CA ASP A 44 3.32 39.71 25.06
C ASP A 44 2.89 38.89 26.31
N ALA A 45 3.76 38.24 27.08
CA ALA A 45 4.76 38.73 28.04
C ALA A 45 4.16 39.50 29.26
N ALA A 46 4.04 38.82 30.41
CA ALA A 46 4.88 39.02 31.62
C ALA A 46 4.16 38.83 32.97
N ALA A 47 4.92 38.21 33.89
CA ALA A 47 4.88 38.29 35.37
C ALA A 47 3.76 37.54 36.12
N SER A 48 3.94 36.90 37.28
CA SER A 48 5.04 36.34 38.09
C SER A 48 4.41 35.89 39.43
N SER A 49 5.14 35.10 40.24
CA SER A 49 4.97 34.78 41.68
C SER A 49 3.76 33.89 42.07
N GLU A 50 3.93 32.65 42.52
CA GLU A 50 4.46 32.12 43.80
C GLU A 50 3.30 31.64 44.70
N ASP A 51 3.39 30.35 45.04
CA ASP A 51 3.17 29.69 46.32
C ASP A 51 1.81 29.61 47.05
N GLU A 52 1.60 28.35 47.47
CA GLU A 52 1.03 27.84 48.73
C GLU A 52 -0.49 27.65 48.96
N ASN A 53 -0.79 26.36 49.22
CA ASN A 53 -1.59 25.79 50.31
C ASN A 53 -2.97 26.35 50.67
N GLY A 54 -3.95 25.45 50.81
CA GLY A 54 -5.15 25.74 51.59
C GLY A 54 -6.29 24.74 51.41
N GLU A 55 -6.30 23.73 52.25
CA GLU A 55 -7.34 22.73 52.45
C GLU A 55 -8.71 23.29 52.93
N LEU A 56 -9.75 22.54 52.57
CA LEU A 56 -10.89 22.08 53.38
C LEU A 56 -12.12 22.97 53.70
N SER A 57 -13.25 22.25 53.58
CA SER A 57 -14.49 22.30 54.37
C SER A 57 -15.56 23.29 53.88
N GLU A 58 -16.86 23.03 53.94
CA GLU A 58 -17.71 21.86 54.22
C GLU A 58 -19.17 22.39 54.09
N LYS A 59 -20.14 21.48 53.85
CA LYS A 59 -21.55 21.56 54.31
C LYS A 59 -22.50 22.54 53.59
N ASP A 60 -23.78 22.26 53.38
CA ASP A 60 -24.63 21.11 53.72
C ASP A 60 -25.88 21.09 52.82
N HIS A 61 -26.36 19.86 52.61
CA HIS A 61 -27.72 19.36 52.36
C HIS A 61 -28.93 20.31 52.25
N GLU A 62 -29.81 20.04 51.26
CA GLU A 62 -31.11 19.43 51.59
C GLU A 62 -31.71 18.65 50.41
N SER A 63 -32.22 17.47 50.77
CA SER A 63 -32.85 16.46 49.94
C SER A 63 -34.37 16.47 50.14
N THR A 64 -35.14 16.23 49.08
CA THR A 64 -36.44 15.57 49.23
C THR A 64 -36.60 14.50 48.15
N THR A 65 -36.62 13.27 48.63
CA THR A 65 -36.96 12.03 47.95
C THR A 65 -38.48 11.83 47.87
N ALA A 66 -38.94 11.28 46.75
CA ALA A 66 -40.16 10.46 46.65
C ALA A 66 -39.82 9.34 45.66
N ILE A 67 -39.36 8.19 46.19
CA ILE A 67 -40.10 6.93 46.32
C ILE A 67 -40.54 6.35 44.96
N PHE A 68 -39.92 5.20 44.70
CA PHE A 68 -40.07 4.28 43.60
C PHE A 68 -41.50 3.77 43.43
N ASP A 69 -41.94 3.69 42.16
CA ASP A 69 -42.74 2.56 41.70
C ASP A 69 -41.92 1.80 40.66
N ASN A 70 -41.81 0.50 40.92
CA ASN A 70 -41.08 -0.48 40.14
C ASN A 70 -42.12 -1.22 39.29
N ASP A 71 -42.18 -0.90 38.00
CA ASP A 71 -42.81 -1.77 37.01
C ASP A 71 -41.79 -2.08 35.93
N ALA A 72 -41.46 -3.37 35.86
CA ALA A 72 -40.63 -3.95 34.83
C ALA A 72 -41.30 -3.81 33.47
N ASN A 73 -40.58 -3.25 32.49
CA ASN A 73 -40.72 -3.61 31.08
C ASN A 73 -39.38 -3.38 30.37
N SER A 74 -38.92 -4.44 29.72
CA SER A 74 -37.72 -4.52 28.89
C SER A 74 -37.98 -3.85 27.54
N ASP A 75 -37.47 -2.64 27.33
CA ASP A 75 -37.50 -1.93 26.02
C ASP A 75 -36.32 -0.94 25.88
N GLU A 76 -35.15 -1.24 26.45
CA GLU A 76 -33.99 -0.34 26.34
C GLU A 76 -33.22 -0.49 25.01
N ASP A 77 -33.29 -1.64 24.33
CA ASP A 77 -32.54 -1.85 23.08
C ASP A 77 -33.20 -1.17 21.86
N THR A 78 -34.53 -1.03 21.82
CA THR A 78 -35.24 -0.44 20.66
C THR A 78 -35.09 1.09 20.60
N ASN A 79 -34.91 1.76 21.73
CA ASN A 79 -34.77 3.22 21.80
C ASN A 79 -33.41 3.72 21.33
N ASP A 80 -32.31 3.01 21.64
CA ASP A 80 -30.97 3.36 21.13
C ASP A 80 -30.86 3.10 19.61
N ILE A 81 -31.56 2.09 19.09
CA ILE A 81 -31.58 1.75 17.66
C ILE A 81 -32.22 2.84 16.79
N ALA A 82 -33.37 3.39 17.21
CA ALA A 82 -34.03 4.50 16.51
C ALA A 82 -33.19 5.80 16.56
N TYR A 83 -32.36 5.94 17.59
CA TYR A 83 -31.51 7.09 17.81
C TYR A 83 -30.30 7.14 16.85
N SER A 84 -29.62 6.01 16.60
CA SER A 84 -28.52 5.92 15.64
C SER A 84 -28.97 6.24 14.21
N TYR A 85 -30.08 5.62 13.79
CA TYR A 85 -30.65 5.82 12.45
C TYR A 85 -31.06 7.28 12.21
N SER A 86 -31.75 7.89 13.19
CA SER A 86 -32.19 9.29 13.08
C SER A 86 -31.02 10.28 13.08
N ARG A 87 -29.95 10.02 13.84
CA ARG A 87 -28.70 10.81 13.79
C ARG A 87 -28.01 10.73 12.43
N LEU A 88 -27.94 9.56 11.81
CA LEU A 88 -27.35 9.41 10.47
C LEU A 88 -28.15 10.18 9.42
N LEU A 89 -29.48 10.06 9.44
CA LEU A 89 -30.34 10.84 8.54
C LEU A 89 -30.20 12.36 8.77
N GLN A 90 -29.86 12.78 9.98
CA GLN A 90 -29.60 14.17 10.29
C GLN A 90 -28.23 14.64 9.77
N SER A 91 -27.20 13.78 9.77
CA SER A 91 -25.88 14.11 9.23
C SER A 91 -25.81 14.13 7.70
N LEU A 92 -26.69 13.37 7.02
CA LEU A 92 -26.77 13.31 5.56
C LEU A 92 -27.53 14.49 4.92
N LYS A 93 -28.19 15.34 5.73
CA LYS A 93 -28.86 16.53 5.20
C LYS A 93 -27.82 17.61 4.88
N PRO A 94 -27.72 18.07 3.62
CA PRO A 94 -26.84 19.19 3.30
C PRO A 94 -27.29 20.43 4.10
N LEU A 95 -26.35 21.05 4.82
CA LEU A 95 -26.58 22.31 5.53
C LEU A 95 -27.16 23.34 4.55
N PRO A 96 -28.30 23.97 4.84
CA PRO A 96 -28.81 25.04 3.99
C PRO A 96 -27.83 26.21 4.02
N SER A 97 -27.40 26.65 2.83
CA SER A 97 -26.60 27.85 2.62
C SER A 97 -27.35 29.08 3.13
N SER A 98 -27.03 29.54 4.33
CA SER A 98 -27.52 30.80 4.86
C SER A 98 -26.66 31.96 4.36
N ASN A 99 -27.16 32.72 3.38
CA ASN A 99 -27.14 34.18 3.38
C ASN A 99 -27.79 34.73 2.10
N GLU A 100 -29.04 35.18 2.19
CA GLU A 100 -29.50 36.46 1.64
C GLU A 100 -30.94 36.79 2.13
N PRO A 101 -31.26 38.07 2.40
CA PRO A 101 -32.43 38.43 3.20
C PRO A 101 -33.73 38.52 2.40
N VAL A 102 -34.81 38.10 3.06
CA VAL A 102 -36.20 38.13 2.61
C VAL A 102 -36.66 39.56 2.33
N THR A 103 -37.02 39.88 1.08
CA THR A 103 -37.81 41.08 0.74
C THR A 103 -39.22 40.71 0.32
N LYS A 104 -40.19 41.26 1.05
CA LYS A 104 -41.64 41.08 0.90
C LYS A 104 -42.12 41.61 -0.46
N ARG A 105 -42.72 40.76 -1.29
CA ARG A 105 -43.49 41.17 -2.48
C ARG A 105 -44.89 41.63 -2.12
N ARG A 106 -45.24 42.87 -2.49
CA ARG A 106 -46.61 43.40 -2.57
C ARG A 106 -47.04 43.38 -4.04
N LYS A 107 -48.23 42.85 -4.33
CA LYS A 107 -48.89 42.87 -5.66
C LYS A 107 -49.22 44.30 -6.07
N LEU A 108 -49.09 44.62 -7.37
CA LEU A 108 -50.13 45.23 -8.23
C LEU A 108 -49.67 45.30 -9.71
N LEU A 109 -50.66 45.54 -10.57
CA LEU A 109 -50.83 45.14 -11.99
C LEU A 109 -50.18 46.05 -13.05
N SER A 110 -50.29 45.57 -14.31
CA SER A 110 -50.08 46.22 -15.63
C SER A 110 -48.64 46.18 -16.16
N GLY A 111 -48.34 45.94 -17.43
CA GLY A 111 -49.11 45.66 -18.64
C GLY A 111 -48.14 45.65 -19.85
N SER A 112 -48.36 44.72 -20.78
CA SER A 112 -47.96 44.70 -22.21
C SER A 112 -46.51 44.95 -22.71
N SER A 113 -46.21 44.17 -23.76
CA SER A 113 -45.31 44.38 -24.92
C SER A 113 -43.81 44.01 -24.86
N GLN A 114 -43.58 42.90 -25.56
CA GLN A 114 -42.47 42.38 -26.38
C GLN A 114 -41.25 43.26 -26.79
N PRO A 115 -40.17 42.61 -27.32
CA PRO A 115 -38.77 43.06 -27.27
C PRO A 115 -38.15 43.45 -28.64
N ALA A 116 -36.98 44.11 -28.61
CA ALA A 116 -35.98 44.17 -29.70
C ALA A 116 -34.65 44.73 -29.12
N VAL A 117 -33.51 44.01 -29.11
CA VAL A 117 -32.51 43.72 -30.17
C VAL A 117 -31.56 44.89 -30.51
N ALA A 118 -30.26 44.60 -30.26
CA ALA A 118 -29.02 44.97 -30.99
C ALA A 118 -28.26 46.29 -30.74
N SER A 119 -26.95 46.08 -30.47
CA SER A 119 -25.75 46.82 -30.99
C SER A 119 -25.52 48.25 -30.46
N THR A 120 -24.30 48.78 -30.22
CA THR A 120 -23.00 48.61 -30.89
C THR A 120 -21.87 49.24 -30.03
N LYS A 121 -20.63 48.81 -30.32
CA LYS A 121 -19.30 49.36 -29.96
C LYS A 121 -19.18 50.89 -29.80
N ILE A 122 -18.27 51.31 -28.91
CA ILE A 122 -17.45 52.54 -29.06
C ILE A 122 -16.00 52.27 -28.63
N GLU A 123 -15.06 52.69 -29.48
CA GLU A 123 -13.60 52.75 -29.35
C GLU A 123 -13.12 53.96 -28.52
N ARG A 124 -11.86 53.91 -28.05
CA ARG A 124 -10.83 54.99 -28.13
C ARG A 124 -9.50 54.41 -27.60
N ALA A 125 -8.41 54.31 -28.39
CA ALA A 125 -7.45 55.38 -28.81
C ALA A 125 -6.77 56.02 -27.58
N ARG A 126 -5.46 56.23 -27.42
CA ARG A 126 -4.24 56.46 -28.26
C ARG A 126 -3.04 56.41 -27.27
N GLU A 127 -1.76 56.15 -27.57
CA GLU A 127 -0.72 56.95 -28.28
C GLU A 127 0.63 56.18 -28.04
N SER A 128 1.39 55.69 -29.04
CA SER A 128 2.60 56.27 -29.71
C SER A 128 3.65 56.90 -28.77
N VAL A 129 4.99 56.72 -28.86
CA VAL A 129 5.95 56.76 -29.99
C VAL A 129 7.33 56.13 -29.55
N PRO A 130 8.44 56.06 -30.36
CA PRO A 130 9.21 54.84 -30.62
C PRO A 130 10.75 55.04 -30.49
N CYS A 131 11.54 54.33 -31.33
CA CYS A 131 12.96 54.51 -31.76
C CYS A 131 13.86 53.32 -31.33
N ASP A 132 14.23 52.41 -32.24
CA ASP A 132 15.40 52.45 -33.17
C ASP A 132 16.70 52.05 -32.42
N ASN A 133 17.67 51.25 -32.90
CA ASN A 133 17.99 50.70 -34.21
C ASN A 133 19.23 49.76 -34.09
N ILE A 134 19.58 49.06 -35.18
CA ILE A 134 20.93 48.57 -35.60
C ILE A 134 21.35 47.09 -35.35
N SER A 135 21.42 46.41 -36.51
CA SER A 135 22.13 45.20 -36.95
C SER A 135 23.66 45.22 -36.70
N THR A 136 24.42 44.10 -36.71
CA THR A 136 25.00 43.47 -37.92
C THR A 136 26.07 42.40 -37.58
N ASN A 137 26.25 41.47 -38.52
CA ASN A 137 27.45 40.67 -38.91
C ASN A 137 27.96 39.53 -38.00
N GLN A 138 27.94 38.24 -38.41
CA GLN A 138 28.68 37.51 -39.48
C GLN A 138 30.21 37.49 -39.30
N LEU A 139 30.81 36.29 -39.19
CA LEU A 139 31.83 35.76 -40.12
C LEU A 139 32.34 34.33 -39.75
N ARG A 140 32.78 33.62 -40.80
CA ARG A 140 33.25 32.21 -40.93
C ARG A 140 34.79 32.09 -40.82
N SER A 141 35.30 30.87 -40.54
CA SER A 141 36.46 30.18 -41.20
C SER A 141 36.74 28.83 -40.48
N THR A 142 36.64 27.61 -41.07
CA THR A 142 37.63 26.83 -41.90
C THR A 142 38.99 26.61 -41.21
N ALA A 143 39.72 25.47 -41.21
CA ALA A 143 39.69 24.09 -41.71
C ALA A 143 40.87 23.31 -41.02
N GLU A 144 40.78 22.02 -40.65
CA GLU A 144 41.27 20.77 -41.32
C GLU A 144 42.60 20.14 -40.81
N ALA A 145 42.68 18.79 -41.04
CA ALA A 145 43.79 17.81 -41.00
C ALA A 145 43.94 16.96 -39.71
N ASP A 146 43.46 15.70 -39.66
CA ASP A 146 44.01 14.39 -40.17
C ASP A 146 44.74 13.62 -39.01
N ARG A 147 44.61 12.31 -38.69
CA ARG A 147 44.23 11.06 -39.39
C ARG A 147 44.08 9.86 -38.40
N LEU A 148 43.18 8.92 -38.74
CA LEU A 148 43.20 7.41 -38.68
C LEU A 148 43.30 6.67 -37.32
N GLU A 149 42.21 6.09 -36.77
CA GLU A 149 41.63 4.71 -36.91
C GLU A 149 42.18 3.68 -35.88
N PRO A 150 41.44 2.62 -35.43
CA PRO A 150 40.28 1.97 -36.06
C PRO A 150 39.05 1.72 -35.16
N GLN A 151 38.00 1.27 -35.84
CA GLN A 151 36.65 0.94 -35.40
C GLN A 151 36.54 -0.45 -34.78
N ILE A 152 35.73 -0.60 -33.72
CA ILE A 152 35.00 -1.84 -33.39
C ILE A 152 33.54 -1.42 -33.18
N GLU A 153 32.68 -1.89 -34.09
CA GLU A 153 31.23 -1.77 -34.00
C GLU A 153 30.70 -2.74 -32.94
N VAL A 154 29.99 -2.20 -31.94
CA VAL A 154 28.93 -2.93 -31.23
C VAL A 154 27.71 -2.02 -31.26
N GLY A 155 26.72 -2.43 -32.05
CA GLY A 155 25.46 -1.71 -32.21
C GLY A 155 24.67 -1.72 -30.90
N GLY A 156 24.58 -0.57 -30.26
CA GLY A 156 23.58 -0.28 -29.24
C GLY A 156 22.52 0.64 -29.85
N VAL A 157 21.33 0.09 -30.08
CA VAL A 157 20.12 0.89 -30.24
C VAL A 157 19.43 0.85 -28.88
N ASP A 158 19.63 1.90 -28.09
CA ASP A 158 18.70 2.25 -27.02
C ASP A 158 18.56 3.77 -27.04
N GLY A 159 17.45 4.21 -27.64
CA GLY A 159 16.99 5.59 -27.56
C GLY A 159 16.59 5.92 -26.13
N PRO A 160 16.66 7.19 -25.73
CA PRO A 160 16.31 7.62 -24.39
C PRO A 160 14.82 7.37 -24.12
N ILE A 161 14.51 6.77 -22.97
CA ILE A 161 13.18 6.85 -22.34
C ILE A 161 12.97 8.33 -22.00
N THR A 162 12.45 9.07 -22.97
CA THR A 162 11.74 10.31 -22.75
C THR A 162 10.45 9.93 -22.05
N ALA A 163 10.17 10.55 -20.90
CA ALA A 163 8.82 10.63 -20.37
C ALA A 163 7.93 11.23 -21.47
N GLY A 164 7.27 10.36 -22.21
CA GLY A 164 6.17 10.71 -23.09
C GLY A 164 4.99 10.99 -22.20
N GLU A 165 4.35 12.14 -22.42
CA GLU A 165 2.97 12.36 -22.05
C GLU A 165 2.15 11.29 -22.82
N GLU A 166 1.96 10.12 -22.20
CA GLU A 166 0.91 9.21 -22.61
C GLU A 166 -0.39 9.77 -22.03
N GLU A 167 -1.35 10.03 -22.90
CA GLU A 167 -2.67 10.52 -22.53
C GLU A 167 -3.35 9.45 -21.65
N ASP A 168 -3.49 9.74 -20.36
CA ASP A 168 -4.20 8.92 -19.37
C ASP A 168 -5.68 8.71 -19.75
N GLU A 169 -5.98 7.64 -20.47
CA GLU A 169 -7.35 7.12 -20.66
C GLU A 169 -7.78 6.11 -19.56
N GLU A 170 -7.25 6.24 -18.32
CA GLU A 170 -7.50 5.27 -17.23
C GLU A 170 -8.59 5.66 -16.21
N ASN A 171 -9.33 6.75 -16.43
CA ASN A 171 -10.03 7.42 -15.33
C ASN A 171 -11.55 7.19 -15.17
N GLU A 172 -12.15 6.15 -15.74
CA GLU A 172 -13.63 5.94 -15.65
C GLU A 172 -14.10 5.18 -14.39
N ASN A 173 -13.24 4.46 -13.66
CA ASN A 173 -13.70 3.60 -12.55
C ASN A 173 -14.14 4.34 -11.27
N ALA A 174 -13.72 5.59 -11.08
CA ALA A 174 -13.94 6.32 -9.83
C ALA A 174 -15.12 7.31 -9.91
N GLY A 175 -15.65 7.57 -11.12
CA GLY A 175 -16.66 8.59 -11.33
C GLY A 175 -17.44 8.37 -12.61
N GLY A 176 -18.52 7.60 -12.50
CA GLY A 176 -19.58 7.53 -13.50
C GLY A 176 -20.92 7.55 -12.79
N GLU A 177 -21.66 8.66 -12.90
CA GLU A 177 -23.10 8.57 -13.09
C GLU A 177 -23.28 7.95 -14.50
N GLU A 178 -23.05 6.65 -14.62
CA GLU A 178 -23.68 5.90 -15.70
C GLU A 178 -25.16 5.91 -15.34
N GLY A 179 -25.92 6.78 -16.04
CA GLY A 179 -27.33 6.96 -15.77
C GLY A 179 -28.02 5.60 -15.80
N ASP A 180 -28.62 5.24 -14.66
CA ASP A 180 -29.39 4.01 -14.44
C ASP A 180 -29.11 2.95 -15.51
N GLU A 181 -27.93 2.30 -15.46
CA GLU A 181 -27.92 0.87 -15.77
C GLU A 181 -28.86 0.30 -14.72
N VAL A 182 -30.15 0.25 -15.07
CA VAL A 182 -31.20 -0.45 -14.34
C VAL A 182 -30.52 -1.72 -13.89
N ASP A 183 -30.34 -1.89 -12.57
CA ASP A 183 -29.76 -3.11 -12.02
C ASP A 183 -30.44 -4.23 -12.80
N GLU A 184 -29.69 -4.91 -13.68
CA GLU A 184 -30.17 -6.12 -14.33
C GLU A 184 -30.74 -6.90 -13.17
N VAL A 185 -32.07 -7.05 -13.16
CA VAL A 185 -32.79 -7.67 -12.07
C VAL A 185 -32.07 -8.98 -11.85
N ASP A 186 -31.29 -9.07 -10.77
CA ASP A 186 -30.40 -10.20 -10.52
C ASP A 186 -31.31 -11.43 -10.65
N GLU A 187 -31.16 -12.18 -11.76
CA GLU A 187 -32.15 -13.18 -12.13
C GLU A 187 -32.37 -14.10 -10.93
N VAL A 188 -33.63 -14.18 -10.50
CA VAL A 188 -34.03 -14.98 -9.34
C VAL A 188 -33.95 -16.44 -9.75
N ASP A 189 -32.81 -17.08 -9.52
CA ASP A 189 -32.59 -18.47 -9.91
C ASP A 189 -32.24 -19.36 -8.72
N GLU A 190 -32.84 -20.55 -8.72
CA GLU A 190 -32.67 -21.69 -7.79
C GLU A 190 -31.63 -21.43 -6.72
N VAL A 191 -32.07 -20.67 -5.72
CA VAL A 191 -31.27 -20.47 -4.54
C VAL A 191 -31.18 -21.83 -3.90
N ASP A 192 -29.97 -22.42 -3.89
CA ASP A 192 -29.74 -23.70 -3.24
C ASP A 192 -30.44 -23.62 -1.86
N GLU A 193 -31.47 -24.45 -1.68
CA GLU A 193 -32.17 -24.72 -0.41
C GLU A 193 -31.17 -25.42 0.52
N VAL A 194 -30.10 -24.72 0.84
CA VAL A 194 -29.29 -25.05 1.99
C VAL A 194 -29.93 -24.25 3.10
N ASP A 195 -30.64 -24.95 3.98
CA ASP A 195 -30.98 -24.45 5.31
C ASP A 195 -29.80 -23.66 5.88
N GLU A 196 -30.08 -22.56 6.57
CA GLU A 196 -29.04 -21.70 7.17
C GLU A 196 -28.18 -22.53 8.13
N ASP A 197 -27.05 -23.02 7.62
CA ASP A 197 -26.13 -23.84 8.38
C ASP A 197 -25.43 -22.96 9.41
N LEU A 198 -25.95 -22.98 10.65
CA LEU A 198 -25.44 -22.21 11.77
C LEU A 198 -23.98 -22.55 12.12
N THR A 199 -23.41 -23.63 11.57
CA THR A 199 -21.98 -23.95 11.71
C THR A 199 -21.08 -23.18 10.76
N ASP A 200 -21.65 -22.46 9.79
CA ASP A 200 -20.92 -21.60 8.86
C ASP A 200 -20.44 -20.32 9.57
N PRO A 201 -19.13 -20.04 9.59
CA PRO A 201 -18.58 -18.81 10.16
C PRO A 201 -19.18 -17.53 9.56
N PHE A 202 -19.63 -17.57 8.30
CA PHE A 202 -20.29 -16.41 7.69
C PHE A 202 -21.60 -16.07 8.40
N GLN A 203 -22.35 -17.08 8.84
CA GLN A 203 -23.63 -16.88 9.50
C GLN A 203 -23.43 -16.21 10.86
N SER A 204 -22.57 -16.76 11.70
CA SER A 204 -22.33 -16.22 13.04
C SER A 204 -21.53 -14.92 13.07
N HIS A 205 -20.76 -14.62 12.03
CA HIS A 205 -19.93 -13.40 11.99
C HIS A 205 -20.62 -12.23 11.27
N PHE A 206 -21.29 -12.46 10.14
CA PHE A 206 -21.87 -11.40 9.32
C PHE A 206 -23.39 -11.46 9.18
N ALA A 207 -23.95 -12.62 8.85
CA ALA A 207 -25.36 -12.71 8.47
C ALA A 207 -26.28 -12.54 9.69
N ASN A 208 -26.03 -13.30 10.76
CA ASN A 208 -26.83 -13.38 11.98
C ASN A 208 -25.89 -13.41 13.22
N PRO A 209 -25.14 -12.33 13.49
CA PRO A 209 -24.30 -12.27 14.68
C PRO A 209 -25.15 -12.18 15.95
N ASP A 210 -24.71 -12.87 17.01
CA ASP A 210 -25.27 -12.69 18.35
C ASP A 210 -24.93 -11.27 18.84
N LEU A 211 -25.96 -10.42 18.93
CA LEU A 211 -25.82 -9.00 19.25
C LEU A 211 -25.29 -8.76 20.66
N VAL A 212 -25.66 -9.61 21.62
CA VAL A 212 -25.17 -9.51 23.00
C VAL A 212 -23.69 -9.82 23.02
N PHE A 213 -23.31 -10.96 22.42
CA PHE A 213 -21.91 -11.36 22.31
C PHE A 213 -21.06 -10.32 21.55
N LEU A 214 -21.60 -9.77 20.45
CA LEU A 214 -20.94 -8.74 19.66
C LEU A 214 -20.69 -7.47 20.50
N SER A 215 -21.71 -6.98 21.18
CA SER A 215 -21.61 -5.76 22.01
C SER A 215 -20.56 -5.91 23.13
N GLU A 216 -20.52 -7.07 23.80
CA GLU A 216 -19.52 -7.38 24.83
C GLU A 216 -18.10 -7.42 24.27
N ARG A 217 -17.91 -8.05 23.11
CA ARG A 217 -16.61 -8.14 22.45
C ARG A 217 -16.15 -6.78 21.96
N VAL A 218 -17.03 -5.98 21.36
CA VAL A 218 -16.73 -4.61 20.93
C VAL A 218 -16.33 -3.74 22.12
N LYS A 219 -17.05 -3.85 23.25
CA LYS A 219 -16.68 -3.16 24.50
C LYS A 219 -15.30 -3.58 24.98
N ALA A 220 -14.98 -4.88 24.97
CA ALA A 220 -13.66 -5.36 25.33
C ALA A 220 -12.56 -4.83 24.39
N VAL A 221 -12.81 -4.71 23.09
CA VAL A 221 -11.87 -4.09 22.15
C VAL A 221 -11.67 -2.61 22.48
N LYS A 222 -12.75 -1.85 22.72
CA LYS A 222 -12.71 -0.42 23.08
C LYS A 222 -11.95 -0.18 24.40
N ASP A 223 -12.09 -1.08 25.36
CA ASP A 223 -11.36 -1.08 26.65
C ASP A 223 -9.91 -1.59 26.54
N HIS A 224 -9.43 -1.95 25.35
CA HIS A 224 -8.13 -2.59 25.12
C HIS A 224 -7.90 -3.90 25.89
N LYS A 225 -8.98 -4.65 26.20
CA LYS A 225 -8.93 -5.94 26.91
C LYS A 225 -8.74 -7.11 25.94
N TRP A 226 -7.48 -7.43 25.66
CA TRP A 226 -7.09 -8.55 24.80
C TRP A 226 -6.40 -9.66 25.61
N THR A 227 -6.89 -10.89 25.49
CA THR A 227 -6.17 -12.07 25.99
C THR A 227 -5.29 -12.62 24.88
N THR A 228 -3.99 -12.75 25.16
CA THR A 228 -2.99 -13.20 24.17
C THR A 228 -2.39 -14.54 24.57
N GLN A 229 -2.27 -15.45 23.60
CA GLN A 229 -1.56 -16.71 23.71
C GLN A 229 -0.49 -16.81 22.62
N THR A 230 0.71 -17.21 23.00
CA THR A 230 1.82 -17.45 22.07
C THR A 230 2.17 -18.93 22.04
N THR A 231 2.22 -19.51 20.85
CA THR A 231 2.52 -20.92 20.61
C THR A 231 3.57 -21.04 19.51
N SER A 232 4.54 -21.95 19.68
CA SER A 232 5.45 -22.33 18.60
C SER A 232 4.78 -23.35 17.69
N MET A 233 4.72 -23.06 16.40
CA MET A 233 4.17 -23.92 15.38
C MET A 233 5.27 -24.81 14.77
N LEU A 234 4.85 -25.75 13.93
CA LEU A 234 5.77 -26.50 13.07
C LEU A 234 6.51 -25.54 12.12
N GLN A 235 7.65 -25.99 11.58
CA GLN A 235 8.47 -25.24 10.61
C GLN A 235 9.07 -23.92 11.13
N GLY A 236 9.19 -23.74 12.45
CA GLY A 236 9.88 -22.59 13.02
C GLY A 236 9.06 -21.29 13.01
N LEU A 237 7.73 -21.37 12.88
CA LEU A 237 6.85 -20.21 13.03
C LEU A 237 6.42 -20.02 14.48
N LYS A 238 6.40 -18.79 14.97
CA LYS A 238 5.75 -18.39 16.22
C LYS A 238 4.39 -17.81 15.90
N GLN A 239 3.34 -18.36 16.50
CA GLN A 239 1.98 -17.86 16.40
C GLN A 239 1.63 -17.09 17.67
N GLN A 240 1.11 -15.89 17.51
CA GLN A 240 0.50 -15.09 18.56
C GLN A 240 -0.99 -14.92 18.24
N TYR A 241 -1.84 -15.55 19.03
CA TYR A 241 -3.29 -15.39 18.98
C TYR A 241 -3.74 -14.39 20.03
N ALA A 242 -4.54 -13.41 19.66
CA ALA A 242 -5.16 -12.48 20.58
C ALA A 242 -6.67 -12.40 20.32
N VAL A 243 -7.47 -12.36 21.38
CA VAL A 243 -8.93 -12.31 21.29
C VAL A 243 -9.48 -11.34 22.35
N PRO A 244 -10.50 -10.52 22.03
CA PRO A 244 -11.04 -9.58 23.00
C PRO A 244 -11.82 -10.34 24.07
N SER A 245 -11.47 -10.22 25.35
CA SER A 245 -12.08 -11.02 26.43
C SER A 245 -12.54 -10.11 27.56
N PRO A 246 -13.87 -9.97 27.79
CA PRO A 246 -14.38 -9.14 28.89
C PRO A 246 -13.90 -9.61 30.26
N ASP A 247 -13.86 -10.93 30.46
CA ASP A 247 -13.56 -11.58 31.75
C ASP A 247 -12.08 -11.99 31.89
N GLY A 248 -11.24 -11.71 30.89
CA GLY A 248 -9.86 -12.20 30.83
C GLY A 248 -9.73 -13.72 30.71
N ARG A 249 -10.84 -14.46 30.58
CA ARG A 249 -10.83 -15.91 30.37
C ARG A 249 -10.09 -16.24 29.08
N THR A 250 -9.14 -17.17 29.17
CA THR A 250 -8.37 -17.66 28.03
C THR A 250 -9.27 -18.49 27.13
N VAL A 251 -9.64 -17.93 25.98
CA VAL A 251 -10.26 -18.70 24.90
C VAL A 251 -9.11 -19.36 24.13
N GLN A 252 -9.06 -20.69 24.13
CA GLN A 252 -8.10 -21.39 23.29
C GLN A 252 -8.41 -21.06 21.83
N ASN A 253 -7.37 -20.84 21.02
CA ASN A 253 -7.55 -20.75 19.58
C ASN A 253 -8.29 -22.01 19.11
N THR A 254 -9.42 -21.82 18.42
CA THR A 254 -10.19 -22.95 17.86
C THR A 254 -9.26 -23.88 17.10
N SER A 255 -9.47 -25.19 17.25
CA SER A 255 -8.66 -26.19 16.53
C SER A 255 -8.67 -25.88 15.02
N PRO A 256 -7.54 -26.07 14.31
CA PRO A 256 -7.49 -25.87 12.87
C PRO A 256 -8.59 -26.69 12.18
N ILE A 257 -9.17 -26.14 11.12
CA ILE A 257 -10.06 -26.90 10.26
C ILE A 257 -9.25 -28.06 9.67
N ARG A 258 -9.67 -29.29 9.96
CA ARG A 258 -9.01 -30.51 9.47
C ARG A 258 -9.70 -31.13 8.25
N SER A 259 -10.98 -30.80 8.04
CA SER A 259 -11.79 -31.35 6.95
C SER A 259 -12.21 -30.26 5.97
N PHE A 260 -12.11 -30.56 4.68
CA PHE A 260 -12.46 -29.62 3.60
C PHE A 260 -13.94 -29.22 3.64
N GLU A 261 -14.81 -30.12 4.09
CA GLU A 261 -16.25 -29.90 4.20
C GLU A 261 -16.60 -28.80 5.20
N SER A 262 -15.73 -28.56 6.19
CA SER A 262 -15.93 -27.50 7.19
C SER A 262 -15.57 -26.09 6.71
N LEU A 263 -15.03 -25.96 5.49
CA LEU A 263 -14.81 -24.64 4.88
C LEU A 263 -16.11 -23.96 4.41
N LYS A 264 -17.22 -24.73 4.34
CA LYS A 264 -18.56 -24.24 3.96
C LYS A 264 -18.51 -23.36 2.71
N LEU A 265 -17.89 -23.88 1.64
CA LEU A 265 -17.76 -23.18 0.37
C LEU A 265 -19.07 -23.24 -0.42
N LYS A 266 -19.38 -22.17 -1.16
CA LYS A 266 -20.44 -22.20 -2.18
C LYS A 266 -20.17 -23.30 -3.20
N ARG A 267 -21.24 -23.95 -3.68
CA ARG A 267 -21.19 -25.12 -4.58
C ARG A 267 -20.21 -24.96 -5.75
N ARG A 268 -20.23 -23.79 -6.40
CA ARG A 268 -19.34 -23.46 -7.53
C ARG A 268 -17.84 -23.41 -7.16
N LEU A 269 -17.52 -23.18 -5.89
CA LEU A 269 -16.15 -23.10 -5.37
C LEU A 269 -15.67 -24.41 -4.72
N VAL A 270 -16.53 -25.42 -4.53
CA VAL A 270 -16.17 -26.68 -3.87
C VAL A 270 -15.07 -27.42 -4.64
N ALA A 271 -15.27 -27.70 -5.93
CA ALA A 271 -14.30 -28.46 -6.71
C ALA A 271 -12.95 -27.72 -6.92
N PRO A 272 -12.93 -26.41 -7.27
CA PRO A 272 -11.69 -25.64 -7.30
C PRO A 272 -11.04 -25.50 -5.92
N GLY A 273 -11.84 -25.27 -4.88
CA GLY A 273 -11.39 -25.15 -3.50
C GLY A 273 -10.71 -26.42 -2.98
N GLN A 274 -11.21 -27.60 -3.35
CA GLN A 274 -10.59 -28.88 -2.96
C GLN A 274 -9.16 -28.99 -3.50
N LYS A 275 -8.94 -28.50 -4.73
CA LYS A 275 -7.60 -28.46 -5.34
C LYS A 275 -6.69 -27.50 -4.57
N VAL A 276 -7.19 -26.32 -4.21
CA VAL A 276 -6.42 -25.37 -3.38
C VAL A 276 -6.05 -26.00 -2.05
N TRP A 277 -7.03 -26.52 -1.30
CA TRP A 277 -6.82 -27.12 0.02
C TRP A 277 -5.81 -28.28 -0.01
N SER A 278 -5.89 -29.15 -1.02
CA SER A 278 -4.98 -30.29 -1.16
C SER A 278 -3.50 -29.92 -1.39
N ARG A 279 -3.22 -28.69 -1.86
CA ARG A 279 -1.85 -28.20 -2.10
C ARG A 279 -1.23 -27.59 -0.85
N LEU A 280 -2.03 -27.25 0.15
CA LEU A 280 -1.58 -26.59 1.35
C LEU A 280 -0.84 -27.57 2.26
N ASN A 281 0.32 -27.16 2.74
CA ASN A 281 0.98 -27.83 3.85
C ASN A 281 0.27 -27.56 5.19
N ILE A 282 0.69 -28.22 6.26
CA ILE A 282 0.02 -28.13 7.57
C ILE A 282 -0.03 -26.68 8.10
N ALA A 283 1.07 -25.92 7.99
CA ALA A 283 1.11 -24.54 8.46
C ALA A 283 0.21 -23.63 7.59
N GLU A 284 0.19 -23.85 6.28
CA GLU A 284 -0.69 -23.14 5.35
C GLU A 284 -2.17 -23.46 5.61
N GLN A 285 -2.52 -24.70 5.98
CA GLN A 285 -3.89 -25.06 6.37
C GLN A 285 -4.33 -24.39 7.67
N GLU A 286 -3.43 -24.23 8.65
CA GLU A 286 -3.72 -23.50 9.89
C GLU A 286 -4.00 -22.02 9.62
N ILE A 287 -3.24 -21.41 8.71
CA ILE A 287 -3.46 -20.02 8.27
C ILE A 287 -4.77 -19.91 7.49
N ALA A 288 -5.03 -20.84 6.55
CA ALA A 288 -6.28 -20.88 5.81
C ALA A 288 -7.49 -21.05 6.73
N SER A 289 -7.38 -21.87 7.77
CA SER A 289 -8.41 -22.02 8.80
C SER A 289 -8.70 -20.69 9.49
N ALA A 290 -7.66 -19.95 9.88
CA ALA A 290 -7.81 -18.64 10.52
C ALA A 290 -8.50 -17.64 9.60
N VAL A 291 -8.11 -17.61 8.32
CA VAL A 291 -8.72 -16.76 7.28
C VAL A 291 -10.21 -17.09 7.15
N ILE A 292 -10.58 -18.37 7.07
CA ILE A 292 -11.97 -18.79 6.86
C ILE A 292 -12.85 -18.57 8.10
N MET A 293 -12.25 -18.56 9.30
CA MET A 293 -12.93 -18.18 10.55
C MET A 293 -13.06 -16.65 10.74
N TYR A 294 -12.81 -15.86 9.70
CA TYR A 294 -12.87 -14.39 9.74
C TYR A 294 -11.97 -13.73 10.80
N LYS A 295 -10.91 -14.40 11.27
CA LYS A 295 -9.93 -13.79 12.17
C LYS A 295 -9.02 -12.86 11.37
N ASP A 296 -8.59 -11.77 11.99
CA ASP A 296 -7.52 -10.95 11.40
C ASP A 296 -6.22 -11.77 11.35
N VAL A 297 -5.46 -11.65 10.26
CA VAL A 297 -4.23 -12.43 10.06
C VAL A 297 -3.11 -11.50 9.61
N LEU A 298 -2.03 -11.46 10.38
CA LEU A 298 -0.73 -10.92 9.97
C LEU A 298 0.24 -12.09 9.78
N PHE A 299 0.54 -12.43 8.53
CA PHE A 299 1.47 -13.50 8.17
C PHE A 299 2.80 -12.91 7.72
N GLY A 300 3.82 -12.98 8.58
CA GLY A 300 5.15 -12.41 8.37
C GLY A 300 6.20 -13.38 7.83
N SER A 301 5.78 -14.42 7.10
CA SER A 301 6.67 -15.45 6.54
C SER A 301 6.25 -15.84 5.12
N ARG A 302 5.80 -14.87 4.33
CA ARG A 302 5.57 -15.06 2.89
C ARG A 302 6.90 -15.37 2.19
N THR A 303 6.90 -16.35 1.30
CA THR A 303 8.05 -16.75 0.49
C THR A 303 7.59 -16.95 -0.95
N ILE A 304 8.55 -17.12 -1.87
CA ILE A 304 8.25 -17.37 -3.28
C ILE A 304 7.45 -18.68 -3.44
N GLU A 305 7.78 -19.69 -2.63
CA GLU A 305 7.18 -21.01 -2.68
C GLU A 305 5.72 -21.00 -2.21
N ASN A 306 5.40 -20.24 -1.15
CA ASN A 306 4.05 -20.18 -0.60
C ASN A 306 3.19 -19.04 -1.18
N ALA A 307 3.77 -18.09 -1.92
CA ALA A 307 3.07 -16.91 -2.45
C ALA A 307 1.81 -17.29 -3.25
N ARG A 308 1.90 -18.31 -4.12
CA ARG A 308 0.74 -18.81 -4.87
C ARG A 308 -0.30 -19.46 -3.95
N HIS A 309 0.12 -20.25 -2.97
CA HIS A 309 -0.80 -20.94 -2.06
C HIS A 309 -1.59 -19.95 -1.21
N LEU A 310 -0.91 -18.97 -0.65
CA LEU A 310 -1.53 -17.90 0.15
C LEU A 310 -2.51 -17.08 -0.70
N ARG A 311 -2.11 -16.71 -1.93
CA ARG A 311 -2.98 -16.02 -2.89
C ARG A 311 -4.25 -16.81 -3.19
N ASP A 312 -4.12 -18.09 -3.55
CA ASP A 312 -5.26 -18.93 -3.89
C ASP A 312 -6.21 -19.09 -2.69
N VAL A 313 -5.70 -19.16 -1.45
CA VAL A 313 -6.50 -19.20 -0.21
C VAL A 313 -7.27 -17.91 0.03
N VAL A 314 -6.61 -16.75 0.00
CA VAL A 314 -7.30 -15.48 0.29
C VAL A 314 -8.30 -15.11 -0.81
N VAL A 315 -8.01 -15.48 -2.07
CA VAL A 315 -8.94 -15.31 -3.18
C VAL A 315 -10.16 -16.23 -3.02
N LEU A 316 -9.96 -17.51 -2.71
CA LEU A 316 -11.05 -18.45 -2.46
C LEU A 316 -11.97 -17.95 -1.35
N HIS A 317 -11.39 -17.46 -0.26
CA HIS A 317 -12.13 -16.90 0.87
C HIS A 317 -12.93 -15.66 0.47
N ALA A 318 -12.30 -14.69 -0.20
CA ALA A 318 -12.96 -13.47 -0.65
C ALA A 318 -14.13 -13.76 -1.62
N LEU A 319 -13.94 -14.67 -2.59
CA LEU A 319 -15.00 -15.10 -3.51
C LEU A 319 -16.15 -15.77 -2.76
N ASN A 320 -15.84 -16.66 -1.82
CA ASN A 320 -16.86 -17.35 -1.03
C ASN A 320 -17.71 -16.36 -0.22
N HIS A 321 -17.05 -15.38 0.40
CA HIS A 321 -17.69 -14.32 1.17
C HIS A 321 -18.58 -13.42 0.29
N VAL A 322 -18.07 -12.95 -0.86
CA VAL A 322 -18.85 -12.12 -1.80
C VAL A 322 -20.08 -12.88 -2.32
N PHE A 323 -19.93 -14.14 -2.72
CA PHE A 323 -21.06 -14.94 -3.20
C PHE A 323 -22.07 -15.26 -2.09
N LYS A 324 -21.61 -15.51 -0.85
CA LYS A 324 -22.52 -15.68 0.30
C LYS A 324 -23.34 -14.41 0.56
N THR A 325 -22.68 -13.25 0.56
CA THR A 325 -23.34 -11.96 0.78
C THR A 325 -24.37 -11.66 -0.30
N ARG A 326 -24.00 -11.85 -1.58
CA ARG A 326 -24.92 -11.63 -2.69
C ARG A 326 -26.12 -12.57 -2.65
N ASP A 327 -25.88 -13.87 -2.49
CA ASP A 327 -26.98 -14.85 -2.42
C ASP A 327 -27.93 -14.54 -1.25
N HIS A 328 -27.41 -14.09 -0.12
CA HIS A 328 -28.22 -13.69 1.03
C HIS A 328 -29.13 -12.49 0.70
N VAL A 329 -28.60 -11.45 0.03
CA VAL A 329 -29.38 -10.29 -0.40
C VAL A 329 -30.43 -10.68 -1.45
N ILE A 330 -30.10 -11.54 -2.42
CA ILE A 330 -31.05 -12.02 -3.44
C ILE A 330 -32.19 -12.82 -2.78
N LYS A 331 -31.88 -13.73 -1.85
CA LYS A 331 -32.90 -14.48 -1.09
C LYS A 331 -33.87 -13.53 -0.38
N ASN A 332 -33.33 -12.51 0.29
CA ASN A 332 -34.13 -11.55 1.02
C ASN A 332 -34.95 -10.63 0.11
N ASN A 333 -34.41 -10.23 -1.04
CA ASN A 333 -35.19 -9.52 -2.07
C ASN A 333 -36.39 -10.34 -2.54
N ALA A 334 -36.19 -11.64 -2.80
CA ALA A 334 -37.28 -12.54 -3.19
C ALA A 334 -38.32 -12.70 -2.08
N ARG A 335 -37.89 -12.77 -0.81
CA ARG A 335 -38.80 -12.80 0.36
C ARG A 335 -39.62 -11.50 0.48
N LEU A 336 -38.98 -10.34 0.36
CA LEU A 336 -39.66 -9.03 0.39
C LEU A 336 -40.66 -8.87 -0.76
N ALA A 337 -40.34 -9.39 -1.94
CA ALA A 337 -41.26 -9.36 -3.08
C ALA A 337 -42.50 -10.25 -2.90
N GLN A 338 -42.43 -11.27 -2.03
CA GLN A 338 -43.51 -12.20 -1.72
C GLN A 338 -44.30 -11.82 -0.45
N ASP A 339 -43.81 -10.88 0.35
CA ASP A 339 -44.44 -10.46 1.61
C ASP A 339 -45.51 -9.38 1.36
N GLU A 340 -46.74 -9.81 1.10
CA GLU A 340 -47.90 -8.92 0.91
C GLU A 340 -48.37 -8.24 2.20
N ASP A 341 -48.01 -8.79 3.37
CA ASP A 341 -48.48 -8.36 4.71
C ASP A 341 -47.55 -7.35 5.41
N GLY A 342 -46.37 -7.05 4.84
CA GLY A 342 -45.40 -6.09 5.39
C GLY A 342 -44.69 -6.57 6.67
N SER A 343 -44.80 -7.85 6.99
CA SER A 343 -44.21 -8.50 8.18
C SER A 343 -42.69 -8.66 8.10
N ALA A 344 -42.11 -8.62 6.89
CA ALA A 344 -40.68 -8.70 6.60
C ALA A 344 -39.97 -7.32 6.62
N SER A 345 -40.63 -6.26 7.12
CA SER A 345 -40.10 -4.89 7.17
C SER A 345 -38.83 -4.70 8.02
N GLU A 346 -38.33 -5.73 8.69
CA GLU A 346 -37.13 -5.67 9.55
C GLU A 346 -35.88 -6.35 8.96
N ILE A 347 -35.89 -6.74 7.68
CA ILE A 347 -34.70 -7.35 7.07
C ILE A 347 -33.56 -6.33 6.95
N ARG A 348 -32.47 -6.58 7.70
CA ARG A 348 -31.25 -5.79 7.65
C ARG A 348 -30.07 -6.63 7.18
N ASP A 349 -29.88 -6.67 5.87
CA ASP A 349 -28.93 -7.56 5.21
C ASP A 349 -27.83 -6.85 4.43
N GLN A 350 -27.95 -5.53 4.25
CA GLN A 350 -27.07 -4.73 3.41
C GLN A 350 -26.07 -3.86 4.21
N GLY A 351 -25.06 -3.36 3.50
CA GLY A 351 -24.23 -2.24 3.95
C GLY A 351 -24.56 -0.97 3.19
N PHE A 352 -23.79 0.10 3.44
CA PHE A 352 -23.95 1.39 2.75
C PHE A 352 -23.68 1.31 1.24
N THR A 353 -22.60 0.65 0.86
CA THR A 353 -22.19 0.44 -0.54
C THR A 353 -22.05 -1.04 -0.89
N ARG A 354 -21.98 -1.33 -2.19
CA ARG A 354 -21.85 -2.69 -2.74
C ARG A 354 -20.49 -3.36 -2.49
N PRO A 355 -19.33 -2.67 -2.61
CA PRO A 355 -18.03 -3.33 -2.43
C PRO A 355 -17.89 -4.00 -1.07
N LYS A 356 -17.50 -5.29 -1.08
CA LYS A 356 -17.30 -6.10 0.14
C LYS A 356 -15.85 -6.47 0.39
N ALA A 357 -15.03 -6.57 -0.67
CA ALA A 357 -13.61 -6.91 -0.52
C ALA A 357 -12.70 -5.87 -1.19
N LEU A 358 -11.61 -5.53 -0.51
CA LEU A 358 -10.55 -4.67 -1.01
C LEU A 358 -9.21 -5.42 -1.02
N PHE A 359 -8.55 -5.44 -2.18
CA PHE A 359 -7.19 -5.94 -2.35
C PHE A 359 -6.22 -4.78 -2.59
N ILE A 360 -5.27 -4.60 -1.69
CA ILE A 360 -4.17 -3.65 -1.82
C ILE A 360 -2.94 -4.43 -2.27
N LEU A 361 -2.48 -4.16 -3.50
CA LEU A 361 -1.45 -4.92 -4.19
C LEU A 361 -0.33 -4.00 -4.71
N PRO A 362 0.93 -4.46 -4.82
CA PRO A 362 2.05 -3.58 -5.15
C PRO A 362 2.11 -3.18 -6.63
N THR A 363 1.84 -4.09 -7.56
CA THR A 363 2.07 -3.88 -9.00
C THR A 363 0.89 -4.35 -9.85
N ARG A 364 0.77 -3.84 -11.08
CA ARG A 364 -0.21 -4.33 -12.07
C ARG A 364 -0.09 -5.83 -12.30
N GLN A 365 1.12 -6.37 -12.39
CA GLN A 365 1.30 -7.83 -12.49
C GLN A 365 0.76 -8.57 -11.26
N SER A 366 0.94 -8.02 -10.05
CA SER A 366 0.36 -8.62 -8.85
C SER A 366 -1.16 -8.67 -8.97
N CYS A 367 -1.80 -7.62 -9.49
CA CYS A 367 -3.23 -7.61 -9.80
C CYS A 367 -3.62 -8.71 -10.80
N VAL A 368 -2.85 -8.89 -11.89
CA VAL A 368 -3.03 -9.98 -12.87
C VAL A 368 -2.98 -11.35 -12.19
N LYS A 369 -2.00 -11.59 -11.31
CA LYS A 369 -1.88 -12.87 -10.58
C LYS A 369 -3.12 -13.15 -9.72
N PHE A 370 -3.65 -12.15 -9.03
CA PHE A 370 -4.85 -12.30 -8.20
C PHE A 370 -6.12 -12.51 -9.03
N ILE A 371 -6.30 -11.75 -10.10
CA ILE A 371 -7.43 -11.90 -11.02
C ILE A 371 -7.39 -13.25 -11.73
N ASN A 372 -6.23 -13.73 -12.16
CA ASN A 372 -6.09 -15.06 -12.74
C ASN A 372 -6.50 -16.15 -11.74
N SER A 373 -6.06 -16.06 -10.48
CA SER A 373 -6.53 -16.96 -9.42
C SER A 373 -8.07 -16.84 -9.24
N MET A 374 -8.65 -15.65 -9.33
CA MET A 374 -10.12 -15.48 -9.25
C MET A 374 -10.82 -16.21 -10.40
N VAL A 375 -10.38 -16.00 -11.64
CA VAL A 375 -10.94 -16.63 -12.84
C VAL A 375 -10.79 -18.15 -12.80
N GLU A 376 -9.63 -18.67 -12.36
CA GLU A 376 -9.39 -20.10 -12.19
C GLU A 376 -10.36 -20.74 -11.16
N LEU A 377 -10.71 -20.00 -10.11
CA LEU A 377 -11.57 -20.47 -9.03
C LEU A 377 -13.06 -20.33 -9.32
N CYS A 378 -13.52 -19.21 -9.88
CA CYS A 378 -14.95 -18.99 -10.14
C CYS A 378 -15.42 -19.51 -11.50
N GLN A 379 -14.51 -19.75 -12.45
CA GLN A 379 -14.77 -20.31 -13.78
C GLN A 379 -15.98 -19.65 -14.50
N PRO A 380 -15.95 -18.32 -14.72
CA PRO A 380 -17.07 -17.60 -15.31
C PRO A 380 -17.22 -17.98 -16.80
N GLU A 381 -18.46 -18.11 -17.27
CA GLU A 381 -18.77 -18.41 -18.68
C GLU A 381 -18.38 -17.23 -19.58
N GLN A 382 -18.53 -16.00 -19.08
CA GLN A 382 -18.25 -14.77 -19.82
C GLN A 382 -17.32 -13.85 -19.02
N GLN A 383 -16.43 -13.14 -19.72
CA GLN A 383 -15.47 -12.20 -19.15
C GLN A 383 -15.50 -10.90 -19.97
N GLU A 384 -16.23 -9.90 -19.50
CA GLU A 384 -16.41 -8.61 -20.18
C GLU A 384 -15.20 -7.70 -19.96
N ASN A 385 -14.80 -6.92 -20.97
CA ASN A 385 -13.64 -6.02 -20.91
C ASN A 385 -12.29 -6.70 -20.62
N LYS A 386 -12.20 -8.02 -20.77
CA LYS A 386 -10.96 -8.78 -20.56
C LYS A 386 -9.81 -8.32 -21.46
N SER A 387 -10.07 -8.00 -22.74
CA SER A 387 -9.01 -7.55 -23.66
C SER A 387 -8.35 -6.28 -23.14
N ARG A 388 -9.15 -5.28 -22.75
CA ARG A 388 -8.70 -4.04 -22.11
C ARG A 388 -7.86 -4.32 -20.86
N PHE A 389 -8.28 -5.29 -20.05
CA PHE A 389 -7.53 -5.66 -18.85
C PHE A 389 -6.16 -6.24 -19.18
N VAL A 390 -6.10 -7.22 -20.10
CA VAL A 390 -4.83 -7.86 -20.48
C VAL A 390 -3.88 -6.85 -21.11
N GLU A 391 -4.38 -5.99 -22.01
CA GLU A 391 -3.57 -4.97 -22.69
C GLU A 391 -3.01 -3.91 -21.72
N GLY A 392 -3.77 -3.52 -20.69
CA GLY A 392 -3.34 -2.48 -19.73
C GLY A 392 -2.55 -3.00 -18.52
N PHE A 393 -2.77 -4.26 -18.11
CA PHE A 393 -2.19 -4.79 -16.86
C PHE A 393 -1.13 -5.86 -17.04
N ALA A 394 -1.19 -6.65 -18.12
CA ALA A 394 -0.24 -7.72 -18.33
C ALA A 394 0.88 -7.27 -19.26
N GLN A 395 2.11 -7.63 -18.91
CA GLN A 395 3.27 -7.45 -19.77
C GLN A 395 4.10 -8.74 -19.72
N GLU A 396 4.69 -9.11 -20.86
CA GLU A 396 5.63 -10.23 -20.91
C GLU A 396 6.88 -9.94 -20.07
N GLU A 397 7.43 -10.99 -19.47
CA GLU A 397 8.68 -10.88 -18.72
C GLU A 397 9.83 -10.53 -19.66
N ASP A 398 10.63 -9.54 -19.28
CA ASP A 398 11.82 -9.14 -20.02
C ASP A 398 12.89 -10.23 -19.92
N SER A 399 13.34 -10.75 -21.07
CA SER A 399 14.37 -11.79 -21.13
C SER A 399 15.70 -11.37 -20.51
N SER A 400 15.97 -10.07 -20.38
CA SER A 400 17.15 -9.56 -19.68
C SER A 400 17.12 -9.80 -18.16
N TRP A 401 16.01 -10.32 -17.62
CA TRP A 401 15.80 -10.57 -16.21
C TRP A 401 16.14 -12.00 -15.77
N GLU A 402 16.55 -12.88 -16.69
CA GLU A 402 17.00 -14.25 -16.37
C GLU A 402 18.11 -14.25 -15.30
N ASP A 403 18.98 -13.24 -15.30
CA ASP A 403 20.09 -13.05 -14.35
C ASP A 403 19.69 -12.43 -13.00
N LYS A 404 18.41 -12.08 -12.82
CA LYS A 404 17.88 -11.47 -11.59
C LYS A 404 17.54 -12.54 -10.54
N PRO A 405 17.61 -12.20 -9.24
CA PRO A 405 17.13 -13.07 -8.18
C PRO A 405 15.65 -13.44 -8.33
N ARG A 406 15.25 -14.62 -7.84
CA ARG A 406 13.87 -15.12 -7.95
C ARG A 406 12.86 -14.25 -7.20
N ASP A 407 13.22 -13.66 -6.06
CA ASP A 407 12.35 -12.74 -5.32
C ASP A 407 12.05 -11.48 -6.14
N PHE A 408 13.07 -10.97 -6.84
CA PHE A 408 12.93 -9.82 -7.72
C PHE A 408 12.01 -10.14 -8.91
N GLN A 409 12.21 -11.31 -9.56
CA GLN A 409 11.34 -11.77 -10.65
C GLN A 409 9.89 -11.96 -10.18
N GLU A 410 9.67 -12.53 -8.99
CA GLU A 410 8.32 -12.75 -8.47
C GLU A 410 7.55 -11.43 -8.21
N LEU A 411 8.25 -10.36 -7.79
CA LEU A 411 7.64 -9.06 -7.51
C LEU A 411 7.48 -8.20 -8.77
N PHE A 412 8.55 -8.05 -9.55
CA PHE A 412 8.63 -7.08 -10.63
C PHE A 412 8.36 -7.69 -12.01
N GLY A 413 8.40 -9.02 -12.16
CA GLY A 413 8.28 -9.67 -13.47
C GLY A 413 6.95 -9.31 -14.12
N GLY A 414 6.97 -8.93 -15.40
CA GLY A 414 5.79 -8.42 -16.10
C GLY A 414 5.62 -6.91 -15.91
N ASN A 415 4.38 -6.45 -15.69
CA ASN A 415 4.08 -5.02 -15.54
C ASN A 415 4.26 -4.58 -14.07
N ASP A 416 5.34 -3.86 -13.80
CA ASP A 416 5.71 -3.41 -12.45
C ASP A 416 5.13 -2.05 -12.05
N ASP A 417 4.27 -1.45 -12.89
CA ASP A 417 3.62 -0.19 -12.60
C ASP A 417 2.79 -0.26 -11.31
N ASP A 418 2.97 0.75 -10.46
CA ASP A 418 2.34 0.91 -9.15
C ASP A 418 1.20 1.93 -9.16
N MET A 419 0.75 2.37 -10.33
CA MET A 419 -0.43 3.22 -10.51
C MET A 419 -1.56 2.43 -11.20
N PHE A 420 -2.42 1.80 -10.41
CA PHE A 420 -3.58 1.10 -10.98
C PHE A 420 -4.74 0.97 -9.99
N ARG A 421 -5.93 0.75 -10.55
CA ARG A 421 -7.14 0.39 -9.82
C ARG A 421 -8.17 -0.26 -10.73
N ILE A 422 -8.89 -1.23 -10.21
CA ILE A 422 -9.94 -1.94 -10.94
C ILE A 422 -11.06 -2.38 -10.01
N GLY A 423 -12.30 -2.10 -10.39
CA GLY A 423 -13.49 -2.70 -9.80
C GLY A 423 -13.93 -3.94 -10.59
N LEU A 424 -14.28 -5.01 -9.89
CA LEU A 424 -14.84 -6.23 -10.46
C LEU A 424 -16.29 -6.43 -9.99
N LYS A 425 -17.18 -6.72 -10.94
CA LYS A 425 -18.57 -7.10 -10.67
C LYS A 425 -18.78 -8.54 -11.15
N PHE A 426 -19.38 -9.36 -10.30
CA PHE A 426 -19.76 -10.73 -10.60
C PHE A 426 -21.26 -10.79 -10.86
N THR A 427 -21.66 -11.37 -11.98
CA THR A 427 -23.04 -11.81 -12.23
C THR A 427 -23.13 -13.34 -12.08
N ARG A 428 -24.26 -13.96 -12.44
CA ARG A 428 -24.42 -15.42 -12.36
C ARG A 428 -23.33 -16.15 -13.16
N LYS A 429 -23.05 -15.63 -14.37
CA LYS A 429 -22.20 -16.25 -15.40
C LYS A 429 -21.05 -15.35 -15.87
N THR A 430 -21.09 -14.06 -15.57
CA THR A 430 -20.18 -13.08 -16.12
C THR A 430 -19.30 -12.45 -15.04
N LEU A 431 -18.04 -12.24 -15.37
CA LEU A 431 -17.13 -11.36 -14.63
C LEU A 431 -16.92 -10.09 -15.46
N LYS A 432 -17.42 -8.95 -14.96
CA LYS A 432 -17.24 -7.62 -15.59
C LYS A 432 -16.03 -6.94 -14.98
N PHE A 433 -15.02 -6.69 -15.84
CA PHE A 433 -13.84 -5.93 -15.49
C PHE A 433 -14.11 -4.43 -15.67
N PHE A 434 -13.44 -3.59 -14.87
CA PHE A 434 -13.61 -2.12 -14.88
C PHE A 434 -15.04 -1.69 -14.57
N SER A 435 -15.65 -2.30 -13.57
CA SER A 435 -16.88 -1.77 -12.99
C SER A 435 -16.57 -0.56 -12.13
N ALA A 436 -17.43 0.46 -12.16
CA ALA A 436 -17.33 1.59 -11.25
C ALA A 436 -17.33 1.12 -9.79
N PHE A 437 -16.64 1.83 -8.90
CA PHE A 437 -16.45 1.35 -7.53
C PHE A 437 -17.77 1.09 -6.80
N TYR A 438 -18.76 1.99 -6.87
CA TYR A 438 -20.07 1.79 -6.23
C TYR A 438 -20.87 0.60 -6.77
N SER A 439 -20.59 0.15 -8.01
CA SER A 439 -21.26 -1.01 -8.63
C SER A 439 -20.40 -2.28 -8.63
N SER A 440 -19.18 -2.22 -8.09
CA SER A 440 -18.28 -3.36 -7.98
C SER A 440 -18.51 -4.17 -6.69
N ASP A 441 -18.22 -5.47 -6.73
CA ASP A 441 -18.23 -6.34 -5.55
C ASP A 441 -16.83 -6.40 -4.89
N ILE A 442 -15.78 -6.34 -5.71
CA ILE A 442 -14.37 -6.38 -5.28
C ILE A 442 -13.61 -5.22 -5.93
N ILE A 443 -12.81 -4.52 -5.12
CA ILE A 443 -11.86 -3.50 -5.60
C ILE A 443 -10.44 -4.05 -5.46
N LEU A 444 -9.64 -3.97 -6.51
CA LEU A 444 -8.20 -4.22 -6.47
C LEU A 444 -7.45 -2.96 -6.89
N ALA A 445 -6.50 -2.51 -6.10
CA ALA A 445 -5.77 -1.29 -6.41
C ALA A 445 -4.38 -1.25 -5.78
N SER A 446 -3.50 -0.43 -6.36
CA SER A 446 -2.31 0.01 -5.68
C SER A 446 -2.62 1.10 -4.65
N PRO A 447 -1.77 1.32 -3.64
CA PRO A 447 -1.97 2.41 -2.70
C PRO A 447 -2.05 3.79 -3.38
N LEU A 448 -1.20 4.03 -4.39
CA LEU A 448 -1.18 5.28 -5.14
C LEU A 448 -2.45 5.45 -5.98
N GLY A 449 -2.86 4.39 -6.70
CA GLY A 449 -4.05 4.41 -7.56
C GLY A 449 -5.33 4.66 -6.78
N LEU A 450 -5.47 4.02 -5.61
CA LEU A 450 -6.64 4.18 -4.76
C LEU A 450 -6.66 5.54 -4.05
N ARG A 451 -5.52 6.01 -3.52
CA ARG A 451 -5.44 7.35 -2.92
C ARG A 451 -5.83 8.43 -3.92
N THR A 452 -5.30 8.35 -5.14
CA THR A 452 -5.63 9.30 -6.21
C THR A 452 -7.12 9.24 -6.57
N ALA A 453 -7.72 8.05 -6.58
CA ALA A 453 -9.15 7.89 -6.80
C ALA A 453 -9.99 8.59 -5.72
N ILE A 454 -9.58 8.45 -4.46
CA ILE A 454 -10.23 9.09 -3.32
C ILE A 454 -10.11 10.62 -3.42
N GLU A 455 -8.89 11.14 -3.60
CA GLU A 455 -8.63 12.59 -3.61
C GLU A 455 -9.30 13.30 -4.79
N SER A 456 -9.42 12.64 -5.95
CA SER A 456 -10.04 13.22 -7.14
C SER A 456 -11.57 13.14 -7.15
N GLY A 457 -12.19 12.38 -6.23
CA GLY A 457 -13.63 12.13 -6.25
C GLY A 457 -14.13 11.56 -7.58
N GLY A 458 -13.25 10.84 -8.29
CA GLY A 458 -13.51 10.34 -9.64
C GLY A 458 -13.57 11.38 -10.77
N SER A 459 -13.30 12.66 -10.51
CA SER A 459 -13.32 13.72 -11.52
C SER A 459 -11.94 13.96 -12.12
N LYS A 460 -11.82 13.91 -13.46
CA LYS A 460 -10.59 14.30 -14.20
C LYS A 460 -10.17 15.75 -13.94
N ASP A 461 -11.11 16.63 -13.61
CA ASP A 461 -10.88 18.06 -13.38
C ASP A 461 -10.64 18.40 -11.89
N GLY A 462 -10.70 17.43 -10.98
CA GLY A 462 -10.63 17.66 -9.52
C GLY A 462 -11.76 18.53 -8.96
N LYS A 463 -12.87 18.65 -9.71
CA LYS A 463 -14.02 19.47 -9.33
C LYS A 463 -14.92 18.81 -8.28
N LYS A 464 -14.92 17.48 -8.21
CA LYS A 464 -15.57 16.71 -7.13
C LYS A 464 -14.61 16.64 -5.94
N GLY A 465 -15.15 16.82 -4.74
CA GLY A 465 -14.38 16.69 -3.51
C GLY A 465 -13.94 15.24 -3.25
N ALA A 466 -13.10 15.05 -2.25
CA ALA A 466 -12.60 13.72 -1.91
C ALA A 466 -13.76 12.77 -1.55
N ASP A 467 -13.83 11.64 -2.27
CA ASP A 467 -14.85 10.61 -2.12
C ASP A 467 -14.21 9.28 -1.70
N ALA A 468 -14.63 8.77 -0.55
CA ALA A 468 -14.22 7.47 -0.03
C ALA A 468 -15.42 6.62 0.38
N ASP A 469 -16.66 7.04 0.08
CA ASP A 469 -17.85 6.37 0.62
C ASP A 469 -17.98 4.94 0.08
N PHE A 470 -17.43 4.65 -1.11
CA PHE A 470 -17.33 3.29 -1.64
C PHE A 470 -16.54 2.31 -0.73
N LEU A 471 -15.74 2.81 0.23
CA LEU A 471 -15.01 2.00 1.22
C LEU A 471 -15.78 1.77 2.54
N SER A 472 -16.99 2.33 2.68
CA SER A 472 -17.80 2.25 3.92
C SER A 472 -18.26 0.81 4.25
N SER A 473 -18.55 0.01 3.22
CA SER A 473 -19.04 -1.37 3.36
C SER A 473 -17.99 -2.48 3.33
N ILE A 474 -16.69 -2.17 3.26
CA ILE A 474 -15.67 -3.21 3.12
C ILE A 474 -15.65 -4.14 4.34
N GLU A 475 -15.84 -5.44 4.10
CA GLU A 475 -15.87 -6.51 5.11
C GLU A 475 -14.57 -7.34 5.11
N ILE A 476 -13.86 -7.40 3.98
CA ILE A 476 -12.54 -8.06 3.87
C ILE A 476 -11.52 -7.10 3.26
N VAL A 477 -10.38 -6.91 3.93
CA VAL A 477 -9.20 -6.21 3.40
C VAL A 477 -8.04 -7.16 3.32
N ILE A 478 -7.44 -7.25 2.13
CA ILE A 478 -6.26 -8.06 1.86
C ILE A 478 -5.13 -7.13 1.42
N VAL A 479 -4.04 -7.12 2.19
CA VAL A 479 -2.81 -6.41 1.85
C VAL A 479 -1.76 -7.47 1.53
N ASP A 480 -1.50 -7.71 0.25
CA ASP A 480 -0.45 -8.65 -0.16
C ASP A 480 0.89 -7.95 -0.29
N HIS A 481 1.94 -8.71 0.02
CA HIS A 481 3.33 -8.31 -0.15
C HIS A 481 3.65 -6.96 0.51
N ALA A 482 3.21 -6.76 1.76
CA ALA A 482 3.26 -5.45 2.43
C ALA A 482 4.69 -4.84 2.54
N ASN A 483 5.73 -5.67 2.55
CA ASN A 483 7.12 -5.23 2.49
C ASN A 483 7.49 -4.55 1.16
N ALA A 484 6.87 -4.94 0.04
CA ALA A 484 7.02 -4.24 -1.23
C ALA A 484 6.32 -2.88 -1.20
N LEU A 485 5.13 -2.80 -0.57
CA LEU A 485 4.40 -1.53 -0.40
C LEU A 485 5.18 -0.51 0.46
N LEU A 486 5.93 -0.98 1.46
CA LEU A 486 6.84 -0.12 2.24
C LEU A 486 7.91 0.55 1.36
N MET A 487 8.38 -0.15 0.32
CA MET A 487 9.39 0.36 -0.61
C MET A 487 8.81 1.35 -1.64
N GLN A 488 7.49 1.47 -1.75
CA GLN A 488 6.80 2.49 -2.55
C GLN A 488 6.58 3.74 -1.70
N ASN A 489 5.43 3.85 -1.03
CA ASN A 489 5.13 4.92 -0.08
C ASN A 489 4.08 4.44 0.93
N TRP A 490 4.53 4.11 2.14
CA TRP A 490 3.67 3.60 3.19
C TRP A 490 2.55 4.57 3.61
N GLN A 491 2.76 5.87 3.47
CA GLN A 491 1.75 6.88 3.81
C GLN A 491 0.47 6.73 2.96
N HIS A 492 0.56 6.18 1.75
CA HIS A 492 -0.62 5.89 0.93
C HIS A 492 -1.45 4.75 1.55
N VAL A 493 -0.80 3.72 2.10
CA VAL A 493 -1.47 2.63 2.81
C VAL A 493 -2.13 3.15 4.08
N GLU A 494 -1.42 3.94 4.89
CA GLU A 494 -1.97 4.55 6.11
C GLU A 494 -3.19 5.44 5.80
N TYR A 495 -3.10 6.24 4.72
CA TYR A 495 -4.21 7.05 4.27
C TYR A 495 -5.43 6.21 3.90
N ILE A 496 -5.27 5.17 3.06
CA ILE A 496 -6.38 4.29 2.68
C ILE A 496 -7.02 3.64 3.90
N ILE A 497 -6.21 3.11 4.82
CA ILE A 497 -6.71 2.49 6.05
C ILE A 497 -7.55 3.47 6.87
N SER A 498 -7.15 4.76 6.92
CA SER A 498 -7.92 5.80 7.62
C SER A 498 -9.30 6.08 7.01
N GLN A 499 -9.50 5.70 5.74
CA GLN A 499 -10.76 5.90 5.01
C GLN A 499 -11.70 4.68 5.05
N LEU A 500 -11.28 3.56 5.64
CA LEU A 500 -12.08 2.32 5.67
C LEU A 500 -13.21 2.38 6.70
N ASN A 501 -14.41 1.92 6.31
CA ASN A 501 -15.59 1.82 7.16
C ASN A 501 -15.99 3.11 7.87
N LEU A 502 -15.73 4.26 7.25
CA LEU A 502 -16.31 5.53 7.70
C LEU A 502 -17.80 5.56 7.30
N LEU A 503 -18.59 6.31 8.06
CA LEU A 503 -19.98 6.60 7.67
C LEU A 503 -19.95 7.39 6.36
N PRO A 504 -20.76 6.99 5.35
CA PRO A 504 -20.79 7.67 4.08
C PRO A 504 -21.33 9.10 4.23
N LYS A 505 -20.84 10.00 3.39
CA LYS A 505 -21.29 11.40 3.34
C LYS A 505 -22.53 11.57 2.47
N GLU A 506 -22.66 10.75 1.43
CA GLU A 506 -23.81 10.73 0.52
C GLU A 506 -24.53 9.37 0.59
N SER A 507 -25.79 9.32 0.15
CA SER A 507 -26.57 8.09 0.23
C SER A 507 -26.22 7.06 -0.84
N HIS A 508 -25.73 7.49 -2.01
CA HIS A 508 -25.41 6.62 -3.15
C HIS A 508 -26.51 5.61 -3.51
N GLY A 509 -27.79 5.98 -3.33
CA GLY A 509 -28.93 5.09 -3.59
C GLY A 509 -29.17 4.00 -2.53
N CYS A 510 -28.46 4.04 -1.40
CA CYS A 510 -28.60 3.09 -0.31
C CYS A 510 -29.98 3.17 0.39
N ASP A 511 -30.61 2.01 0.60
CA ASP A 511 -31.78 1.86 1.45
C ASP A 511 -31.37 1.65 2.92
N PHE A 512 -31.36 2.74 3.70
CA PHE A 512 -30.98 2.71 5.11
C PHE A 512 -31.86 1.82 5.98
N SER A 513 -33.08 1.46 5.56
CA SER A 513 -33.94 0.54 6.31
C SER A 513 -33.34 -0.87 6.35
N ARG A 514 -32.58 -1.25 5.33
CA ARG A 514 -31.93 -2.56 5.17
C ARG A 514 -30.48 -2.61 5.63
N VAL A 515 -29.92 -1.48 6.06
CA VAL A 515 -28.55 -1.43 6.56
C VAL A 515 -28.46 -2.07 7.94
N ARG A 516 -27.47 -2.93 8.12
CA ARG A 516 -27.18 -3.60 9.41
C ARG A 516 -26.82 -2.58 10.50
N HIS A 517 -27.23 -2.83 11.74
CA HIS A 517 -27.02 -1.91 12.86
C HIS A 517 -25.56 -1.56 13.10
N TRP A 518 -24.67 -2.56 13.07
CA TRP A 518 -23.24 -2.34 13.26
C TRP A 518 -22.59 -1.46 12.16
N TYR A 519 -23.21 -1.30 10.99
CA TYR A 519 -22.81 -0.26 10.04
C TYR A 519 -23.27 1.13 10.49
N LEU A 520 -24.54 1.26 10.90
CA LEU A 520 -25.13 2.52 11.38
C LEU A 520 -24.41 3.04 12.64
N ASP A 521 -23.99 2.14 13.52
CA ASP A 521 -23.31 2.47 14.78
C ASP A 521 -21.80 2.71 14.60
N GLY A 522 -21.26 2.62 13.38
CA GLY A 522 -19.84 2.81 13.09
C GLY A 522 -18.95 1.69 13.64
N GLU A 523 -19.51 0.49 13.82
CA GLU A 523 -18.86 -0.67 14.40
C GLU A 523 -18.32 -1.67 13.37
N ALA A 524 -18.55 -1.43 12.07
CA ALA A 524 -18.08 -2.27 10.97
C ALA A 524 -16.57 -2.59 11.02
N LYS A 525 -15.73 -1.69 11.52
CA LYS A 525 -14.29 -1.92 11.72
C LYS A 525 -13.95 -3.07 12.71
N TYR A 526 -14.89 -3.46 13.57
CA TYR A 526 -14.75 -4.58 14.52
C TYR A 526 -15.23 -5.91 13.93
N LEU A 527 -15.95 -5.89 12.80
CA LEU A 527 -16.34 -7.09 12.06
C LEU A 527 -15.43 -7.32 10.84
N ARG A 528 -14.90 -6.24 10.25
CA ARG A 528 -14.01 -6.31 9.09
C ARG A 528 -12.83 -7.22 9.38
N GLN A 529 -12.60 -8.17 8.48
CA GLN A 529 -11.39 -8.98 8.49
C GLN A 529 -10.26 -8.27 7.74
N THR A 530 -9.09 -8.19 8.36
CA THR A 530 -7.86 -7.65 7.75
C THR A 530 -6.82 -8.76 7.66
N ILE A 531 -6.37 -9.04 6.44
CA ILE A 531 -5.35 -10.06 6.12
C ILE A 531 -4.13 -9.35 5.53
N VAL A 532 -2.98 -9.45 6.19
CA VAL A 532 -1.72 -8.85 5.76
C VAL A 532 -0.71 -9.96 5.54
N LEU A 533 -0.22 -10.07 4.31
CA LEU A 533 0.81 -11.02 3.91
C LEU A 533 2.10 -10.25 3.65
N THR A 534 3.20 -10.68 4.27
CA THR A 534 4.51 -10.04 4.10
C THR A 534 5.64 -11.03 4.32
N ASP A 535 6.77 -10.78 3.68
CA ASP A 535 7.95 -11.64 3.80
C ASP A 535 8.60 -11.53 5.18
N PHE A 536 8.47 -10.36 5.82
CA PHE A 536 8.99 -10.11 7.17
C PHE A 536 8.26 -8.96 7.87
N LEU A 537 8.33 -8.95 9.20
CA LEU A 537 7.68 -7.91 10.01
C LEU A 537 8.56 -6.67 10.17
N THR A 538 7.95 -5.50 10.03
CA THR A 538 8.54 -4.20 10.38
C THR A 538 7.68 -3.48 11.45
N PRO A 539 8.18 -2.41 12.09
CA PRO A 539 7.36 -1.62 13.01
C PRO A 539 6.08 -1.07 12.37
N GLU A 540 6.16 -0.63 11.11
CA GLU A 540 5.04 -0.10 10.32
C GLU A 540 3.96 -1.18 10.11
N ILE A 541 4.35 -2.39 9.73
CA ILE A 541 3.41 -3.51 9.55
C ILE A 541 2.82 -3.96 10.89
N ASN A 542 3.63 -4.00 11.96
CA ASN A 542 3.14 -4.31 13.31
C ASN A 542 2.15 -3.25 13.84
N SER A 543 2.24 -2.01 13.38
CA SER A 543 1.26 -0.97 13.68
C SER A 543 -0.13 -1.35 13.18
N ILE A 544 -0.24 -1.97 11.99
CA ILE A 544 -1.52 -2.49 11.48
C ILE A 544 -2.11 -3.53 12.43
N TYR A 545 -1.30 -4.50 12.89
CA TYR A 545 -1.77 -5.52 13.84
C TYR A 545 -2.26 -4.93 15.17
N THR A 546 -1.65 -3.83 15.61
CA THR A 546 -1.96 -3.23 16.90
C THR A 546 -3.17 -2.29 16.81
N ASN A 547 -3.20 -1.44 15.78
CA ASN A 547 -4.11 -0.30 15.69
C ASN A 547 -5.29 -0.51 14.73
N VAL A 548 -5.17 -1.45 13.78
CA VAL A 548 -6.15 -1.64 12.69
C VAL A 548 -6.87 -2.98 12.79
N MET A 549 -6.16 -4.04 13.21
CA MET A 549 -6.73 -5.36 13.44
C MET A 549 -7.50 -5.38 14.76
N LEU A 550 -8.81 -5.14 14.67
CA LEU A 550 -9.73 -4.94 15.79
C LEU A 550 -10.88 -5.96 15.79
N ASN A 551 -10.76 -7.01 15.00
CA ASN A 551 -11.85 -7.95 14.76
C ASN A 551 -12.27 -8.71 16.03
N VAL A 552 -13.58 -8.81 16.27
CA VAL A 552 -14.18 -9.53 17.42
C VAL A 552 -13.92 -11.03 17.43
N ALA A 553 -13.71 -11.65 16.26
CA ALA A 553 -13.29 -13.05 16.13
C ALA A 553 -11.85 -13.28 16.62
N GLY A 554 -11.09 -12.19 16.82
CA GLY A 554 -9.70 -12.18 17.24
C GLY A 554 -8.73 -12.00 16.08
N LYS A 555 -7.45 -11.96 16.43
CA LYS A 555 -6.35 -11.69 15.51
C LYS A 555 -5.16 -12.60 15.74
N LEU A 556 -4.48 -12.95 14.65
CA LEU A 556 -3.36 -13.87 14.61
C LEU A 556 -2.15 -13.19 13.98
N LYS A 557 -0.99 -13.34 14.60
CA LYS A 557 0.29 -12.93 14.03
C LYS A 557 1.21 -14.13 13.95
N TYR A 558 1.78 -14.35 12.78
CA TYR A 558 2.76 -15.38 12.52
C TYR A 558 4.11 -14.73 12.22
N ALA A 559 5.12 -15.06 13.01
CA ALA A 559 6.47 -14.56 12.86
C ALA A 559 7.45 -15.72 12.73
N PRO A 560 8.32 -15.75 11.71
CA PRO A 560 9.32 -16.80 11.57
C PRO A 560 10.42 -16.65 12.61
N VAL A 561 11.01 -17.79 12.98
CA VAL A 561 12.29 -17.83 13.69
C VAL A 561 13.40 -17.69 12.65
N HIS A 562 14.24 -16.68 12.82
CA HIS A 562 15.32 -16.39 11.88
C HIS A 562 16.61 -17.08 12.32
N GLU A 563 17.27 -17.80 11.41
CA GLU A 563 18.62 -18.33 11.64
C GLU A 563 19.71 -17.25 11.56
N GLY A 564 19.49 -16.27 10.66
CA GLY A 564 20.31 -15.09 10.46
C GLY A 564 20.97 -15.06 9.08
N ALA A 565 20.64 -14.07 8.24
CA ALA A 565 21.19 -13.89 6.89
C ALA A 565 22.73 -13.78 6.84
N MET A 566 23.37 -13.37 7.96
CA MET A 566 24.83 -13.30 8.04
C MET A 566 25.53 -14.67 7.89
N ILE A 567 24.81 -15.78 8.11
CA ILE A 567 25.32 -17.14 7.99
C ILE A 567 25.47 -17.53 6.51
N ASP A 568 24.54 -17.09 5.66
CA ASP A 568 24.51 -17.41 4.22
C ASP A 568 25.73 -16.83 3.49
N VAL A 569 26.27 -15.73 4.01
CA VAL A 569 27.52 -15.11 3.53
C VAL A 569 28.67 -16.10 3.59
N SER A 570 28.84 -16.81 4.71
CA SER A 570 29.95 -17.75 4.90
C SER A 570 29.83 -18.99 4.02
N ALA A 571 28.62 -19.36 3.61
CA ALA A 571 28.39 -20.45 2.66
C ALA A 571 28.69 -20.04 1.20
N SER A 572 28.43 -18.77 0.87
CA SER A 572 28.53 -18.24 -0.50
C SER A 572 29.91 -17.64 -0.83
N PHE A 573 30.78 -17.46 0.17
CA PHE A 573 32.07 -16.77 0.03
C PHE A 573 33.24 -17.71 0.37
N PRO A 574 34.26 -17.86 -0.51
CA PRO A 574 35.38 -18.79 -0.29
C PRO A 574 36.35 -18.34 0.82
N VAL A 575 36.40 -17.03 1.10
CA VAL A 575 37.19 -16.40 2.18
C VAL A 575 36.29 -16.01 3.35
N ARG A 576 36.78 -16.16 4.60
CA ARG A 576 36.07 -15.64 5.77
C ARG A 576 36.02 -14.12 5.75
N VAL A 577 34.81 -13.57 5.84
CA VAL A 577 34.56 -12.12 5.91
C VAL A 577 34.22 -11.74 7.36
N PRO A 578 35.09 -11.01 8.07
CA PRO A 578 34.75 -10.48 9.39
C PRO A 578 33.56 -9.51 9.29
N GLN A 579 32.51 -9.81 10.05
CA GLN A 579 31.27 -9.05 10.14
C GLN A 579 31.19 -8.40 11.54
N THR A 580 31.46 -7.09 11.60
CA THR A 580 31.43 -6.31 12.84
C THR A 580 30.13 -5.54 12.98
N PHE A 581 29.37 -5.78 14.05
CA PHE A 581 28.19 -5.00 14.42
C PHE A 581 28.53 -4.05 15.56
N VAL A 582 28.10 -2.81 15.44
CA VAL A 582 28.31 -1.76 16.45
C VAL A 582 26.96 -1.27 16.94
N ARG A 583 26.72 -1.41 18.24
CA ARG A 583 25.53 -0.93 18.90
C ARG A 583 25.62 0.57 19.17
N LEU A 584 24.54 1.27 18.88
CA LEU A 584 24.32 2.67 19.17
C LEU A 584 23.30 2.80 20.32
N ASN A 585 23.61 3.71 21.25
CA ASN A 585 22.77 3.95 22.42
C ASN A 585 21.84 5.15 22.17
N ALA A 586 20.76 4.92 21.43
CA ALA A 586 19.68 5.90 21.26
C ALA A 586 18.63 5.75 22.37
N THR A 587 18.29 6.85 23.06
CA THR A 587 17.33 6.82 24.18
C THR A 587 15.89 6.67 23.70
N SER A 588 15.55 7.34 22.59
CA SER A 588 14.23 7.34 21.95
C SER A 588 14.33 7.03 20.44
N PRO A 589 13.23 6.59 19.79
CA PRO A 589 13.23 6.38 18.34
C PRO A 589 13.54 7.67 17.57
N ALA A 590 13.02 8.81 18.03
CA ALA A 590 13.23 10.11 17.39
C ALA A 590 14.71 10.55 17.40
N SER A 591 15.44 10.24 18.48
CA SER A 591 16.87 10.58 18.61
C SER A 591 17.82 9.68 17.80
N ASP A 592 17.33 8.56 17.28
CA ASP A 592 18.14 7.49 16.71
C ASP A 592 18.96 7.95 15.49
N ALA A 593 18.34 8.69 14.58
CA ALA A 593 19.00 9.24 13.39
C ALA A 593 20.15 10.20 13.74
N ASP A 594 19.97 11.04 14.77
CA ASP A 594 20.99 11.99 15.21
C ASP A 594 22.15 11.31 15.92
N VAL A 595 21.88 10.32 16.76
CA VAL A 595 22.92 9.50 17.41
C VAL A 595 23.75 8.76 16.36
N ARG A 596 23.10 8.16 15.36
CA ARG A 596 23.79 7.46 14.26
C ARG A 596 24.67 8.39 13.44
N PHE A 597 24.17 9.58 13.10
CA PHE A 597 24.96 10.59 12.38
C PHE A 597 26.14 11.10 13.21
N SER A 598 25.92 11.38 14.51
CA SER A 598 26.97 11.79 15.44
C SER A 598 28.07 10.73 15.56
N TYR A 599 27.69 9.45 15.70
CA TYR A 599 28.64 8.34 15.73
C TYR A 599 29.40 8.20 14.40
N PHE A 600 28.72 8.35 13.27
CA PHE A 600 29.36 8.31 11.97
C PHE A 600 30.45 9.39 11.83
N THR A 601 30.14 10.64 12.19
CA THR A 601 31.09 11.76 12.06
C THR A 601 32.26 11.66 13.04
N SER A 602 32.03 11.14 14.26
CA SER A 602 33.03 11.07 15.33
C SER A 602 33.90 9.80 15.30
N ALA A 603 33.37 8.66 14.83
CA ALA A 603 34.07 7.37 14.88
C ALA A 603 34.35 6.78 13.48
N ILE A 604 33.33 6.69 12.62
CA ILE A 604 33.47 6.02 11.31
C ILE A 604 34.28 6.86 10.34
N LEU A 605 33.97 8.15 10.22
CA LEU A 605 34.62 9.03 9.26
C LEU A 605 36.13 9.20 9.52
N PRO A 606 36.62 9.34 10.77
CA PRO A 606 38.05 9.31 11.05
C PRO A 606 38.72 7.97 10.68
N LEU A 607 38.04 6.83 10.85
CA LEU A 607 38.57 5.53 10.41
C LEU A 607 38.74 5.49 8.89
N LEU A 608 37.76 6.00 8.14
CA LEU A 608 37.85 6.10 6.67
C LEU A 608 38.96 7.06 6.22
N ARG A 609 39.26 8.11 7.00
CA ARG A 609 40.38 9.02 6.69
C ARG A 609 41.75 8.37 6.92
N LYS A 610 41.89 7.54 7.95
CA LYS A 610 43.14 6.80 8.21
C LYS A 610 43.46 5.85 7.04
N SER A 611 42.41 5.28 6.45
CA SER A 611 42.50 4.46 5.24
C SER A 611 42.41 5.27 3.94
N LYS A 612 42.89 6.52 3.90
CA LYS A 612 42.74 7.43 2.74
C LYS A 612 43.23 6.88 1.40
N GLN A 613 44.17 5.94 1.43
CA GLN A 613 44.70 5.26 0.24
C GLN A 613 43.83 4.08 -0.22
N GLU A 614 42.86 3.65 0.59
CA GLU A 614 41.96 2.54 0.28
C GLU A 614 40.68 3.06 -0.39
N THR A 615 40.52 2.72 -1.67
CA THR A 615 39.29 2.96 -2.44
C THR A 615 38.32 1.78 -2.32
N GLY A 616 37.07 1.98 -2.69
CA GLY A 616 36.09 0.88 -2.77
C GLY A 616 35.25 0.70 -1.51
N THR A 617 34.96 1.78 -0.77
CA THR A 617 34.03 1.72 0.37
C THR A 617 32.59 1.94 -0.10
N LEU A 618 31.75 0.93 0.07
CA LEU A 618 30.31 1.03 -0.15
C LEU A 618 29.63 1.39 1.18
N MET A 619 28.88 2.49 1.19
CA MET A 619 28.01 2.86 2.30
C MET A 619 26.57 2.55 1.94
N PHE A 620 25.93 1.68 2.71
CA PHE A 620 24.54 1.26 2.52
C PHE A 620 23.61 1.94 3.54
N MET A 621 22.48 2.47 3.07
CA MET A 621 21.46 3.12 3.90
C MET A 621 20.06 2.62 3.55
N SER A 622 19.31 2.19 4.56
CA SER A 622 17.89 1.82 4.43
C SER A 622 16.95 3.04 4.38
N SER A 623 17.28 4.14 5.09
CA SER A 623 16.49 5.38 5.10
C SER A 623 16.95 6.36 4.02
N TYR A 624 16.00 6.86 3.22
CA TYR A 624 16.25 7.92 2.23
C TYR A 624 16.64 9.26 2.88
N LEU A 625 16.10 9.56 4.06
CA LEU A 625 16.45 10.78 4.79
C LEU A 625 17.91 10.77 5.24
N ASP A 626 18.39 9.63 5.72
CA ASP A 626 19.81 9.45 6.06
C ASP A 626 20.71 9.52 4.82
N PHE A 627 20.24 8.97 3.69
CA PHE A 627 20.95 9.10 2.41
C PHE A 627 21.12 10.57 2.00
N ILE A 628 20.07 11.38 2.05
CA ILE A 628 20.16 12.82 1.74
C ILE A 628 21.11 13.50 2.73
N ARG A 629 20.98 13.23 4.03
CA ARG A 629 21.81 13.83 5.08
C ARG A 629 23.29 13.55 4.83
N LEU A 630 23.65 12.30 4.55
CA LEU A 630 25.03 11.92 4.25
C LEU A 630 25.51 12.52 2.93
N ARG A 631 24.72 12.45 1.86
CA ARG A 631 25.08 13.04 0.56
C ARG A 631 25.40 14.53 0.69
N ASN A 632 24.53 15.27 1.37
CA ASN A 632 24.73 16.71 1.57
C ASN A 632 25.95 16.97 2.46
N TYR A 633 26.16 16.17 3.50
CA TYR A 633 27.34 16.27 4.36
C TYR A 633 28.64 16.05 3.59
N PHE A 634 28.74 14.98 2.79
CA PHE A 634 29.88 14.69 1.94
C PHE A 634 30.15 15.78 0.89
N SER A 635 29.10 16.45 0.41
CA SER A 635 29.21 17.51 -0.60
C SER A 635 29.60 18.89 -0.04
N THR A 636 29.36 19.16 1.24
CA THR A 636 29.43 20.53 1.80
C THR A 636 30.37 20.69 2.98
N SER A 637 30.69 19.61 3.69
CA SER A 637 31.52 19.67 4.89
C SER A 637 33.01 19.70 4.52
N ALA A 638 33.73 20.71 5.01
CA ALA A 638 35.19 20.81 4.86
C ALA A 638 35.93 19.56 5.38
N THR A 639 35.30 18.83 6.30
CA THR A 639 35.86 17.61 6.88
C THR A 639 35.84 16.43 5.88
N THR A 640 34.98 16.47 4.86
CA THR A 640 34.84 15.44 3.84
C THR A 640 35.45 15.80 2.49
N ASP A 641 35.97 17.01 2.31
CA ASP A 641 36.57 17.51 1.05
C ASP A 641 37.64 16.58 0.46
N SER A 642 38.32 15.81 1.31
CA SER A 642 39.34 14.87 0.87
C SER A 642 38.81 13.54 0.29
N PHE A 643 37.49 13.29 0.34
CA PHE A 643 36.87 12.08 -0.17
C PHE A 643 36.21 12.34 -1.52
N SER A 644 36.55 11.53 -2.52
CA SER A 644 35.74 11.44 -3.73
C SER A 644 34.60 10.46 -3.50
N PHE A 645 33.37 10.88 -3.75
CA PHE A 645 32.20 10.01 -3.54
C PHE A 645 31.26 10.01 -4.74
N GLY A 646 30.59 8.87 -4.94
CA GLY A 646 29.43 8.71 -5.80
C GLY A 646 28.17 8.52 -4.95
N ALA A 647 27.00 8.79 -5.53
CA ALA A 647 25.72 8.60 -4.87
C ALA A 647 24.73 7.96 -5.84
N ILE A 648 24.14 6.85 -5.43
CA ILE A 648 23.12 6.12 -6.17
C ILE A 648 21.89 5.96 -5.26
N SER A 649 20.80 6.58 -5.69
CA SER A 649 19.46 6.46 -5.11
C SER A 649 18.46 6.06 -6.17
N GLU A 650 17.23 5.75 -5.77
CA GLU A 650 16.10 5.46 -6.65
C GLU A 650 15.81 6.61 -7.64
N TYR A 651 16.13 7.84 -7.25
CA TYR A 651 15.94 9.05 -8.08
C TYR A 651 17.15 9.35 -8.99
N THR A 652 18.21 8.54 -8.95
CA THR A 652 19.40 8.78 -9.76
C THR A 652 19.16 8.27 -11.18
N SER A 653 19.39 9.13 -12.19
CA SER A 653 19.20 8.78 -13.60
C SER A 653 20.09 7.61 -14.02
N VAL A 654 19.64 6.78 -14.97
CA VAL A 654 20.40 5.63 -15.48
C VAL A 654 21.80 6.03 -15.96
N ARG A 655 21.92 7.19 -16.61
CA ARG A 655 23.19 7.76 -17.06
C ARG A 655 24.13 8.06 -15.89
N ASP A 656 23.62 8.69 -14.85
CA ASP A 656 24.40 9.04 -13.66
C ASP A 656 24.77 7.80 -12.84
N VAL A 657 23.89 6.80 -12.78
CA VAL A 657 24.18 5.49 -12.20
C VAL A 657 25.34 4.81 -12.92
N ALA A 658 25.29 4.73 -14.26
CA ALA A 658 26.36 4.15 -15.05
C ALA A 658 27.70 4.85 -14.79
N ARG A 659 27.69 6.20 -14.79
CA ARG A 659 28.88 7.01 -14.48
C ARG A 659 29.41 6.75 -13.07
N ALA A 660 28.55 6.75 -12.06
CA ALA A 660 28.94 6.50 -10.67
C ALA A 660 29.54 5.10 -10.48
N ARG A 661 28.94 4.07 -11.10
CA ARG A 661 29.47 2.69 -11.09
C ARG A 661 30.85 2.60 -11.74
N SER A 662 31.04 3.23 -12.91
CA SER A 662 32.34 3.26 -13.59
C SER A 662 33.41 4.00 -12.78
N TYR A 663 33.07 5.15 -12.19
CA TYR A 663 33.99 5.94 -11.38
C TYR A 663 34.36 5.25 -10.07
N PHE A 664 33.43 4.52 -9.46
CA PHE A 664 33.70 3.70 -8.29
C PHE A 664 34.62 2.51 -8.63
N LEU A 665 34.33 1.78 -9.72
CA LEU A 665 35.14 0.64 -10.18
C LEU A 665 36.61 1.04 -10.47
N THR A 666 36.79 2.18 -11.13
CA THR A 666 38.12 2.73 -11.47
C THR A 666 38.84 3.37 -10.27
N GLY A 667 38.16 3.48 -9.11
CA GLY A 667 38.70 4.12 -7.91
C GLY A 667 38.73 5.65 -7.97
N ARG A 668 38.18 6.28 -9.02
CA ARG A 668 38.03 7.74 -9.10
C ARG A 668 37.12 8.26 -7.98
N GLN A 669 36.11 7.50 -7.62
CA GLN A 669 35.30 7.69 -6.40
C GLN A 669 35.70 6.63 -5.39
N SER A 670 36.23 7.05 -4.24
CA SER A 670 36.66 6.13 -3.18
C SER A 670 35.48 5.59 -2.36
N ILE A 671 34.39 6.37 -2.26
CA ILE A 671 33.18 6.03 -1.52
C ILE A 671 31.97 6.00 -2.46
N LEU A 672 31.06 5.04 -2.27
CA LEU A 672 29.77 5.01 -2.94
C LEU A 672 28.64 4.99 -1.91
N LEU A 673 27.80 6.02 -1.92
CA LEU A 673 26.55 6.06 -1.15
C LEU A 673 25.48 5.31 -1.93
N TYR A 674 24.87 4.29 -1.33
CA TYR A 674 23.87 3.45 -1.97
C TYR A 674 22.64 3.23 -1.09
N SER A 675 21.46 3.65 -1.57
CA SER A 675 20.20 3.47 -0.84
C SER A 675 19.62 2.07 -1.05
N GLU A 676 18.91 1.55 -0.05
CA GLU A 676 18.15 0.29 -0.15
C GLU A 676 17.08 0.33 -1.24
N ARG A 677 16.33 1.43 -1.37
CA ARG A 677 15.29 1.58 -2.40
C ARG A 677 15.86 1.42 -3.82
N ALA A 678 17.03 2.01 -4.11
CA ALA A 678 17.72 1.77 -5.38
C ALA A 678 18.07 0.29 -5.60
N HIS A 679 18.43 -0.43 -4.53
CA HIS A 679 18.70 -1.87 -4.60
C HIS A 679 17.43 -2.70 -4.79
N HIS A 680 16.34 -2.30 -4.16
CA HIS A 680 15.01 -2.89 -4.31
C HIS A 680 14.52 -2.85 -5.77
N PHE A 681 14.48 -1.67 -6.38
CA PHE A 681 13.89 -1.49 -7.72
C PHE A 681 14.80 -1.89 -8.87
N ARG A 682 16.12 -1.94 -8.66
CA ARG A 682 17.08 -2.13 -9.77
C ARG A 682 18.01 -3.33 -9.61
N ARG A 683 18.19 -3.85 -8.38
CA ARG A 683 19.13 -4.95 -8.07
C ARG A 683 20.48 -4.78 -8.80
N TYR A 684 21.12 -3.62 -8.64
CA TYR A 684 22.40 -3.36 -9.30
C TYR A 684 23.50 -4.27 -8.73
N LYS A 685 24.22 -4.97 -9.61
CA LYS A 685 25.47 -5.65 -9.28
C LYS A 685 26.61 -4.63 -9.28
N LEU A 686 27.14 -4.33 -8.09
CA LEU A 686 28.22 -3.35 -7.90
C LEU A 686 29.58 -4.06 -7.86
N ARG A 687 30.55 -3.50 -8.58
CA ARG A 687 31.95 -3.98 -8.64
C ARG A 687 32.88 -2.93 -8.04
N GLY A 688 34.09 -3.31 -7.65
CA GLY A 688 35.06 -2.44 -6.98
C GLY A 688 34.83 -2.29 -5.46
N VAL A 689 33.94 -3.10 -4.87
CA VAL A 689 33.64 -3.05 -3.43
C VAL A 689 34.72 -3.82 -2.66
N LYS A 690 35.42 -3.13 -1.77
CA LYS A 690 36.46 -3.71 -0.88
C LYS A 690 36.09 -3.65 0.60
N ARG A 691 35.23 -2.70 0.96
CA ARG A 691 34.70 -2.51 2.31
C ARG A 691 33.21 -2.18 2.22
N VAL A 692 32.42 -2.77 3.10
CA VAL A 692 31.00 -2.44 3.25
C VAL A 692 30.78 -1.82 4.62
N VAL A 693 30.13 -0.65 4.63
CA VAL A 693 29.64 0.01 5.83
C VAL A 693 28.12 0.12 5.72
N PHE A 694 27.41 -0.73 6.46
CA PHE A 694 25.99 -0.55 6.67
C PHE A 694 25.80 0.59 7.68
N TYR A 695 25.54 1.79 7.17
CA TYR A 695 25.17 2.93 8.01
C TYR A 695 23.87 2.60 8.76
N SER A 696 22.95 1.93 8.08
CA SER A 696 21.81 1.27 8.70
C SER A 696 21.63 -0.13 8.10
N LEU A 697 21.06 -1.03 8.90
CA LEU A 697 20.76 -2.39 8.48
C LEU A 697 19.69 -2.40 7.37
N PRO A 698 19.77 -3.31 6.38
CA PRO A 698 18.73 -3.51 5.39
C PRO A 698 17.44 -4.01 6.06
N ASP A 699 16.30 -3.60 5.53
CA ASP A 699 14.99 -4.15 5.92
C ASP A 699 14.85 -5.59 5.43
N ASN A 700 15.18 -5.83 4.15
CA ASN A 700 15.16 -7.17 3.57
C ASN A 700 16.46 -7.94 3.87
N PRO A 701 16.39 -9.11 4.54
CA PRO A 701 17.59 -9.90 4.88
C PRO A 701 18.40 -10.35 3.67
N ILE A 702 17.77 -10.57 2.52
CA ILE A 702 18.47 -11.01 1.29
C ILE A 702 19.54 -9.99 0.89
N PHE A 703 19.27 -8.69 1.10
CA PHE A 703 20.18 -7.62 0.67
C PHE A 703 21.45 -7.59 1.50
N TRP A 704 21.43 -8.14 2.72
CA TRP A 704 22.65 -8.33 3.48
C TRP A 704 23.62 -9.23 2.70
N SER A 705 23.15 -10.41 2.32
CA SER A 705 23.95 -11.40 1.59
C SER A 705 24.38 -10.89 0.22
N GLU A 706 23.51 -10.19 -0.52
CA GLU A 706 23.84 -9.61 -1.82
C GLU A 706 24.90 -8.51 -1.73
N VAL A 707 24.72 -7.56 -0.79
CA VAL A 707 25.63 -6.42 -0.63
C VAL A 707 26.99 -6.86 -0.10
N VAL A 708 27.02 -7.79 0.86
CA VAL A 708 28.27 -8.40 1.33
C VAL A 708 28.90 -9.24 0.20
N GLY A 709 28.08 -9.90 -0.61
CA GLY A 709 28.49 -10.65 -1.79
C GLY A 709 29.26 -9.83 -2.82
N PHE A 710 29.08 -8.51 -2.90
CA PHE A 710 29.89 -7.65 -3.79
C PHE A 710 31.39 -7.66 -3.47
N LEU A 711 31.78 -8.02 -2.25
CA LEU A 711 33.18 -8.22 -1.88
C LEU A 711 33.78 -9.43 -2.65
N SER A 712 32.98 -10.43 -3.04
CA SER A 712 33.47 -11.66 -3.65
C SER A 712 34.06 -11.42 -5.01
N THR A 713 33.48 -10.47 -5.76
CA THR A 713 33.92 -10.15 -7.12
C THR A 713 35.34 -9.61 -7.15
N GLU A 714 35.79 -8.96 -6.07
CA GLU A 714 37.15 -8.41 -5.97
C GLU A 714 38.12 -9.38 -5.27
N PHE A 715 37.66 -10.14 -4.27
CA PHE A 715 38.52 -11.05 -3.50
C PHE A 715 38.52 -12.51 -4.01
N ALA A 716 37.85 -12.81 -5.13
CA ALA A 716 37.93 -14.11 -5.80
C ALA A 716 39.30 -14.35 -6.47
N ASP A 717 39.96 -13.27 -6.93
CA ASP A 717 41.30 -13.34 -7.50
C ASP A 717 42.34 -13.26 -6.36
N GLU A 718 43.19 -14.28 -6.20
CA GLU A 718 44.24 -14.38 -5.16
C GLU A 718 45.29 -13.24 -5.18
N THR A 719 45.17 -12.32 -6.13
CA THR A 719 46.09 -11.18 -6.33
C THR A 719 45.81 -9.99 -5.42
N HIS A 720 44.62 -9.92 -4.79
CA HIS A 720 44.24 -8.78 -3.96
C HIS A 720 44.90 -8.79 -2.57
N LYS A 721 45.74 -7.78 -2.31
CA LYS A 721 46.33 -7.51 -0.99
C LYS A 721 45.33 -6.76 -0.11
N GLY A 722 44.62 -7.47 0.76
CA GLY A 722 43.71 -6.89 1.75
C GLY A 722 42.75 -7.92 2.32
N LYS A 723 42.08 -7.61 3.44
CA LYS A 723 40.99 -8.44 3.97
C LYS A 723 39.65 -7.72 3.73
N PRO A 724 38.62 -8.43 3.25
CA PRO A 724 37.27 -7.87 3.17
C PRO A 724 36.82 -7.44 4.57
N THR A 725 36.15 -6.29 4.68
CA THR A 725 35.64 -5.79 5.97
C THR A 725 34.19 -5.37 5.84
N VAL A 726 33.34 -5.88 6.74
CA VAL A 726 31.93 -5.50 6.86
C VAL A 726 31.72 -4.89 8.24
N ARG A 727 31.17 -3.67 8.27
CA ARG A 727 30.78 -3.01 9.52
C ARG A 727 29.34 -2.54 9.43
N ALA A 728 28.54 -2.87 10.44
CA ALA A 728 27.14 -2.46 10.51
C ALA A 728 26.84 -1.73 11.79
N LEU A 729 26.10 -0.62 11.68
CA LEU A 729 25.59 0.12 12.82
C LEU A 729 24.15 -0.30 13.09
N PHE A 730 23.81 -0.47 14.36
CA PHE A 730 22.44 -0.77 14.78
C PHE A 730 22.12 -0.14 16.12
N SER A 731 20.86 0.12 16.42
CA SER A 731 20.41 0.48 17.77
C SER A 731 19.34 -0.50 18.28
N LYS A 732 18.87 -0.28 19.51
CA LYS A 732 17.75 -1.03 20.09
C LYS A 732 16.43 -0.84 19.32
N TRP A 733 16.35 0.14 18.42
CA TRP A 733 15.17 0.38 17.58
C TRP A 733 15.22 -0.42 16.28
N ASP A 734 16.39 -0.95 15.91
CA ASP A 734 16.60 -1.79 14.74
C ASP A 734 16.39 -3.29 15.03
N VAL A 735 15.79 -3.67 16.16
CA VAL A 735 15.73 -5.07 16.65
C VAL A 735 15.17 -6.03 15.61
N LEU A 736 14.11 -5.65 14.90
CA LEU A 736 13.50 -6.51 13.87
C LEU A 736 14.44 -6.71 12.68
N LYS A 737 15.13 -5.65 12.23
CA LYS A 737 16.16 -5.73 11.16
C LYS A 737 17.33 -6.60 11.60
N LEU A 738 17.81 -6.35 12.81
CA LEU A 738 18.93 -7.07 13.41
C LEU A 738 18.61 -8.56 13.55
N GLU A 739 17.44 -8.91 14.07
CA GLU A 739 17.00 -10.30 14.24
C GLU A 739 17.09 -11.10 12.94
N ARG A 740 16.67 -10.52 11.82
CA ARG A 740 16.73 -11.19 10.51
C ARG A 740 18.14 -11.44 10.02
N ILE A 741 19.08 -10.57 10.39
CA ILE A 741 20.48 -10.64 9.96
C ILE A 741 21.28 -11.57 10.87
N VAL A 742 21.16 -11.44 12.19
CA VAL A 742 21.98 -12.19 13.17
C VAL A 742 21.29 -13.43 13.73
N GLY A 743 19.98 -13.55 13.56
CA GLY A 743 19.15 -14.64 14.03
C GLY A 743 18.49 -14.39 15.39
N THR A 744 17.32 -15.02 15.58
CA THR A 744 16.48 -14.91 16.78
C THR A 744 17.20 -15.32 18.07
N SER A 745 18.15 -16.26 17.99
CA SER A 745 18.90 -16.71 19.16
C SER A 745 19.97 -15.72 19.65
N ARG A 746 20.47 -14.85 18.77
CA ARG A 746 21.60 -13.94 19.05
C ARG A 746 21.15 -12.51 19.36
N VAL A 747 20.05 -12.06 18.74
CA VAL A 747 19.56 -10.68 18.83
C VAL A 747 19.38 -10.19 20.27
N GLY A 748 18.82 -11.02 21.15
CA GLY A 748 18.56 -10.65 22.55
C GLY A 748 19.82 -10.33 23.34
N ARG A 749 20.94 -11.02 23.05
CA ARG A 749 22.24 -10.70 23.66
C ARG A 749 22.79 -9.41 23.08
N MET A 750 22.81 -9.25 21.76
CA MET A 750 23.38 -8.05 21.13
C MET A 750 22.68 -6.75 21.55
N VAL A 751 21.39 -6.80 21.86
CA VAL A 751 20.62 -5.64 22.31
C VAL A 751 20.83 -5.35 23.80
N ASN A 752 20.87 -6.39 24.64
CA ASN A 752 20.84 -6.23 26.11
C ASN A 752 22.21 -6.38 26.80
N ASP A 753 23.24 -6.86 26.12
CA ASP A 753 24.55 -7.12 26.72
C ASP A 753 25.18 -5.83 27.25
N LYS A 754 25.80 -5.90 28.43
CA LYS A 754 26.50 -4.78 29.08
C LYS A 754 28.02 -4.86 28.92
N ALA A 755 28.54 -5.98 28.40
CA ALA A 755 29.98 -6.24 28.30
C ALA A 755 30.67 -5.47 27.16
N GLY A 756 29.93 -4.99 26.15
CA GLY A 756 30.47 -4.17 25.08
C GLY A 756 29.43 -3.76 24.04
N ASP A 757 29.80 -2.78 23.21
CA ASP A 757 28.97 -2.25 22.11
C ASP A 757 29.43 -2.74 20.73
N THR A 758 30.43 -3.62 20.66
CA THR A 758 30.95 -4.16 19.39
C THR A 758 30.92 -5.69 19.42
N PHE A 759 30.33 -6.27 18.39
CA PHE A 759 30.17 -7.71 18.21
C PHE A 759 30.82 -8.12 16.89
N GLU A 760 31.65 -9.15 16.90
CA GLU A 760 32.37 -9.62 15.71
C GLU A 760 32.02 -11.08 15.42
N PHE A 761 31.66 -11.35 14.18
CA PHE A 761 31.37 -12.69 13.65
C PHE A 761 32.32 -12.98 12.48
N THR A 762 32.75 -14.23 12.34
CA THR A 762 33.74 -14.67 11.34
C THR A 762 33.24 -15.82 10.49
#